data_AF-A0A832IKC2-F1
#
_entry.id   AF-A0A832IKC2-F1
#
_cell.length_a   1.000
_cell.length_b   1.000
_cell.length_c   1.000
_cell.angle_alpha   90.00
_cell.angle_beta   90.00
_cell.angle_gamma   90.00
#
_symmetry.space_group_name_H-M   'P 1'
#
loop_
_entity.id
_entity.type
_entity.pdbx_description
1 polymer ?
#
loop_
_entity_poly.entity_id
_entity_poly.type
_entity_poly.pdbx_seq_one_letter_code
_entity_poly.pdbx_strand_id
1 'polypeptide(L)'
;IYKSVDGGTTWKKLTEGLPKGPIGRIALAIARTNPDHVYALIEAKEGMLWQSLDLGEHWQEVSDSHTLNVRPFYFSRFVVSPDNENKLYFLSFLLTESTDGGKTTKSIGQGVHVDHHDIWIDPVDPNRIIEGNDGGVYLSVDGGKSWRFLNNLPIEQYYQIATDNDIPYHVGGGLQDNNAWYGTSMTLHGREIGGCDWFTVAGGDGEYVVPAPSDPNIVYAESQDGFLRRVNLKTGLAKYIRPYLYDASDMAPKHLKYRFNWTTPIAVSYTNPDVVYVGANVLFKTTDGGDHWTVISPDLTRNDKSKQEISGGPVEYDISGAENYDTILSIGISPLDSNVIWVGTDDGLVQVTKDGGKSWTNVSGNLHNVPEWGRIYQIEPSPFDPAKCYITVDLHELDNNRPYVFKTDNFGKSWTSISNGLPDTDPAHVIREDPNKKGFLVVGTETGLYYSNDDGNTWNKLRSNFPTVSVYDIKFVKQSHDLVIATHGRGAFILDNITPLEETNNKILDEDFYLFPSLPAYMFHMNPGSEYDDLSSFHTPNPPYGVVIDYYLKNSSTETKEQKKEHKTPVEITIKDSTGNLVAQLYGPSNKGFNRFVWNMRYQSPTKLNFGSKEEVAASPYTTNGPMVVPGKYTIVVTFRKNSQSQQAEVKADPKVDIPKSVYETVTKYGLEVRNAVSAMNEMLNRIQSIQEQISTIRKALSIDSAGEHSGKYKQSTKALEELSKSLTTLKDTVYNTQVQPGVGEDDIHYLTHFNQKLQGMMYAFMSPFAGVPTPVEIETKNQLLETLNSYLGQFNKILRSEISSYNSVASQEEAPRIIGGSEIAISN
;
A
#
# COMPACT_ATOMS: atom_id res chain seq x y z
N ILE A 1 41.00 -24.07 -7.38
CA ILE A 1 41.26 -23.26 -6.16
C ILE A 1 42.64 -22.60 -6.30
N TYR A 2 42.79 -21.34 -5.86
CA TYR A 2 44.07 -20.63 -5.87
C TYR A 2 44.41 -20.18 -4.44
N LYS A 3 45.69 -20.20 -4.09
CA LYS A 3 46.21 -19.78 -2.78
C LYS A 3 47.29 -18.73 -2.94
N SER A 4 47.24 -17.73 -2.07
CA SER A 4 48.28 -16.73 -1.88
C SER A 4 48.81 -16.83 -0.45
N VAL A 5 50.12 -16.64 -0.28
CA VAL A 5 50.80 -16.59 1.03
C VAL A 5 51.55 -15.27 1.25
N ASP A 6 51.38 -14.29 0.37
CA ASP A 6 52.11 -13.02 0.33
C ASP A 6 51.18 -11.80 0.26
N GLY A 7 49.98 -11.93 0.85
CA GLY A 7 48.99 -10.85 0.89
C GLY A 7 48.24 -10.62 -0.43
N GLY A 8 48.30 -11.56 -1.37
CA GLY A 8 47.57 -11.52 -2.64
C GLY A 8 48.42 -11.09 -3.83
N THR A 9 49.74 -10.96 -3.64
CA THR A 9 50.69 -10.53 -4.68
C THR A 9 50.89 -11.64 -5.70
N THR A 10 51.01 -12.89 -5.25
CA THR A 10 51.14 -14.06 -6.13
C THR A 10 50.15 -15.16 -5.76
N TRP A 11 49.69 -15.90 -6.77
CA TRP A 11 48.68 -16.94 -6.62
C TRP A 11 49.16 -18.27 -7.22
N LYS A 12 49.18 -19.32 -6.39
CA LYS A 12 49.45 -20.71 -6.79
C LYS A 12 48.12 -21.42 -7.04
N LYS A 13 47.96 -22.03 -8.22
CA LYS A 13 46.82 -22.95 -8.47
C LYS A 13 47.05 -24.23 -7.68
N LEU A 14 46.07 -24.61 -6.88
CA LEU A 14 46.06 -25.87 -6.13
C LEU A 14 45.32 -26.93 -6.97
N THR A 15 45.90 -28.13 -7.04
CA THR A 15 45.38 -29.24 -7.87
C THR A 15 45.51 -30.62 -7.23
N GLU A 16 46.30 -30.76 -6.17
CA GLU A 16 46.57 -32.07 -5.57
C GLU A 16 45.38 -32.55 -4.74
N GLY A 17 44.83 -33.72 -5.10
CA GLY A 17 43.67 -34.32 -4.43
C GLY A 17 42.30 -33.71 -4.80
N LEU A 18 42.28 -32.72 -5.69
CA LEU A 18 41.06 -32.09 -6.21
C LEU A 18 40.51 -32.83 -7.45
N PRO A 19 39.21 -32.67 -7.78
CA PRO A 19 38.58 -33.36 -8.90
C PRO A 19 39.22 -32.98 -10.25
N LYS A 20 39.21 -33.93 -11.18
CA LYS A 20 39.70 -33.75 -12.56
C LYS A 20 38.55 -33.44 -13.50
N GLY A 21 38.86 -32.75 -14.60
CA GLY A 21 37.88 -32.40 -15.63
C GLY A 21 37.23 -31.03 -15.42
N PRO A 22 36.10 -30.75 -16.10
CA PRO A 22 35.35 -29.53 -15.90
C PRO A 22 34.83 -29.44 -14.46
N ILE A 23 35.00 -28.27 -13.85
CA ILE A 23 34.46 -27.93 -12.54
C ILE A 23 33.66 -26.63 -12.68
N GLY A 24 32.59 -26.50 -11.91
CA GLY A 24 31.73 -25.33 -11.88
C GLY A 24 31.97 -24.48 -10.64
N ARG A 25 30.88 -24.06 -9.97
CA ARG A 25 30.98 -23.18 -8.79
C ARG A 25 31.71 -23.87 -7.64
N ILE A 26 32.53 -23.10 -6.91
CA ILE A 26 33.29 -23.57 -5.74
C ILE A 26 33.00 -22.66 -4.56
N ALA A 27 32.53 -23.23 -3.45
CA ALA A 27 32.51 -22.56 -2.15
C ALA A 27 33.68 -23.03 -1.28
N LEU A 28 34.27 -22.12 -0.51
CA LEU A 28 35.37 -22.40 0.42
C LEU A 28 34.98 -21.95 1.82
N ALA A 29 35.31 -22.75 2.82
CA ALA A 29 35.19 -22.36 4.22
C ALA A 29 36.40 -22.82 5.02
N ILE A 30 36.86 -21.99 5.94
CA ILE A 30 38.01 -22.26 6.82
C ILE A 30 37.50 -22.39 8.25
N ALA A 31 37.94 -23.41 8.97
CA ALA A 31 37.56 -23.57 10.36
C ALA A 31 38.24 -22.50 11.24
N ARG A 32 37.43 -21.71 11.98
CA ARG A 32 37.97 -20.66 12.85
C ARG A 32 38.78 -21.21 14.02
N THR A 33 38.40 -22.37 14.53
CA THR A 33 39.11 -23.06 15.62
C THR A 33 40.43 -23.69 15.17
N ASN A 34 40.62 -23.91 13.87
CA ASN A 34 41.80 -24.52 13.28
C ASN A 34 42.01 -24.05 11.84
N PRO A 35 42.81 -22.99 11.61
CA PRO A 35 43.00 -22.42 10.30
C PRO A 35 43.62 -23.36 9.25
N ASP A 36 44.28 -24.44 9.67
CA ASP A 36 44.84 -25.44 8.76
C ASP A 36 43.76 -26.29 8.07
N HIS A 37 42.57 -26.39 8.70
CA HIS A 37 41.43 -27.14 8.19
C HIS A 37 40.57 -26.27 7.25
N VAL A 38 40.64 -26.59 5.96
CA VAL A 38 39.91 -25.89 4.90
C VAL A 38 38.99 -26.89 4.20
N TYR A 39 37.76 -26.48 3.93
CA TYR A 39 36.81 -27.26 3.14
C TYR A 39 36.54 -26.59 1.79
N ALA A 40 36.20 -27.39 0.79
CA ALA A 40 35.75 -26.94 -0.52
C ALA A 40 34.54 -27.75 -0.97
N LEU A 41 33.43 -27.06 -1.25
CA LEU A 41 32.25 -27.62 -1.91
C LEU A 41 32.38 -27.29 -3.39
N ILE A 42 32.50 -28.31 -4.25
CA ILE A 42 32.88 -28.11 -5.67
C ILE A 42 31.86 -28.81 -6.55
N GLU A 43 31.26 -28.05 -7.48
CA GLU A 43 30.53 -28.63 -8.61
C GLU A 43 31.52 -29.37 -9.52
N ALA A 44 31.44 -30.69 -9.52
CA ALA A 44 32.28 -31.58 -10.32
C ALA A 44 31.51 -32.84 -10.70
N LYS A 45 32.06 -33.62 -11.65
CA LYS A 45 31.46 -34.90 -12.09
C LYS A 45 31.53 -36.01 -11.03
N GLU A 46 32.50 -35.94 -10.14
CA GLU A 46 32.74 -36.92 -9.08
C GLU A 46 33.12 -36.16 -7.80
N GLY A 47 32.56 -36.60 -6.67
CA GLY A 47 32.70 -35.96 -5.36
C GLY A 47 31.85 -34.68 -5.22
N MET A 48 31.69 -34.22 -3.97
CA MET A 48 30.94 -32.99 -3.66
C MET A 48 31.64 -32.09 -2.65
N LEU A 49 32.22 -32.67 -1.59
CA LEU A 49 32.93 -31.96 -0.53
C LEU A 49 34.35 -32.50 -0.39
N TRP A 50 35.31 -31.59 -0.32
CA TRP A 50 36.71 -31.88 -0.04
C TRP A 50 37.18 -31.14 1.21
N GLN A 51 38.19 -31.70 1.85
CA GLN A 51 38.90 -31.06 2.94
C GLN A 51 40.41 -31.06 2.70
N SER A 52 41.10 -30.12 3.32
CA SER A 52 42.55 -30.08 3.48
C SER A 52 42.85 -29.77 4.95
N LEU A 53 43.92 -30.37 5.48
CA LEU A 53 44.39 -30.18 6.86
C LEU A 53 45.75 -29.47 6.91
N ASP A 54 46.15 -28.85 5.79
CA ASP A 54 47.46 -28.23 5.61
C ASP A 54 47.36 -26.96 4.76
N LEU A 55 46.36 -26.12 5.06
CA LEU A 55 46.14 -24.82 4.43
C LEU A 55 45.89 -24.93 2.91
N GLY A 56 45.31 -26.04 2.44
CA GLY A 56 44.95 -26.28 1.04
C GLY A 56 46.06 -26.89 0.18
N GLU A 57 47.18 -27.37 0.73
CA GLU A 57 48.22 -27.99 -0.10
C GLU A 57 47.78 -29.36 -0.62
N HIS A 58 47.20 -30.21 0.23
CA HIS A 58 46.68 -31.52 -0.15
C HIS A 58 45.20 -31.64 0.21
N TRP A 59 44.39 -32.09 -0.76
CA TRP A 59 42.95 -32.26 -0.60
C TRP A 59 42.54 -33.73 -0.56
N GLN A 60 41.47 -34.01 0.17
CA GLN A 60 40.83 -35.32 0.23
C GLN A 60 39.31 -35.13 0.11
N GLU A 61 38.68 -35.97 -0.71
CA GLU A 61 37.22 -36.05 -0.77
C GLU A 61 36.65 -36.57 0.56
N VAL A 62 35.60 -35.91 1.04
CA VAL A 62 34.88 -36.21 2.28
C VAL A 62 33.50 -36.81 1.99
N SER A 63 32.83 -36.32 0.94
CA SER A 63 31.48 -36.74 0.59
C SER A 63 31.22 -36.53 -0.91
N ASP A 64 30.43 -37.42 -1.48
CA ASP A 64 29.83 -37.39 -2.82
C ASP A 64 28.31 -37.12 -2.76
N SER A 65 27.78 -36.76 -1.59
CA SER A 65 26.35 -36.54 -1.39
C SER A 65 25.86 -35.28 -2.07
N HIS A 66 24.98 -35.42 -3.07
CA HIS A 66 24.36 -34.30 -3.76
C HIS A 66 23.47 -33.42 -2.86
N THR A 67 23.01 -33.92 -1.72
CA THR A 67 22.26 -33.13 -0.73
C THR A 67 23.03 -31.87 -0.30
N LEU A 68 24.36 -31.94 -0.29
CA LEU A 68 25.22 -30.82 0.11
C LEU A 68 25.18 -29.66 -0.90
N ASN A 69 24.84 -29.93 -2.16
CA ASN A 69 24.87 -28.96 -3.26
C ASN A 69 24.09 -29.47 -4.49
N VAL A 70 22.76 -29.40 -4.47
CA VAL A 70 21.94 -30.06 -5.50
C VAL A 70 21.83 -29.26 -6.80
N ARG A 71 21.95 -27.92 -6.74
CA ARG A 71 21.87 -27.01 -7.91
C ARG A 71 22.99 -25.96 -7.85
N PRO A 72 24.26 -26.36 -8.07
CA PRO A 72 25.42 -25.56 -7.68
C PRO A 72 25.52 -24.19 -8.35
N PHE A 73 25.06 -24.02 -9.59
CA PHE A 73 25.11 -22.70 -10.23
C PHE A 73 24.25 -21.67 -9.48
N TYR A 74 23.11 -22.11 -8.93
CA TYR A 74 22.09 -21.25 -8.32
C TYR A 74 22.42 -20.98 -6.83
N PHE A 75 22.45 -22.01 -5.98
CA PHE A 75 22.95 -21.95 -4.60
C PHE A 75 24.09 -22.95 -4.41
N SER A 76 25.24 -22.46 -3.93
CA SER A 76 26.38 -23.31 -3.57
C SER A 76 27.15 -22.61 -2.48
N ARG A 77 26.73 -22.82 -1.23
CA ARG A 77 27.36 -22.20 -0.06
C ARG A 77 27.32 -23.16 1.14
N PHE A 78 28.31 -23.04 2.01
CA PHE A 78 28.32 -23.72 3.30
C PHE A 78 29.19 -22.92 4.27
N VAL A 79 29.02 -23.14 5.56
CA VAL A 79 29.85 -22.51 6.62
C VAL A 79 30.32 -23.54 7.63
N VAL A 80 31.47 -23.27 8.25
CA VAL A 80 31.98 -24.01 9.41
C VAL A 80 31.54 -23.28 10.68
N SER A 81 31.06 -24.01 11.69
CA SER A 81 30.67 -23.42 12.98
C SER A 81 31.86 -22.70 13.63
N PRO A 82 31.67 -21.51 14.22
CA PRO A 82 32.78 -20.72 14.76
C PRO A 82 33.46 -21.37 15.98
N ASP A 83 32.84 -22.37 16.60
CA ASP A 83 33.31 -23.09 17.78
C ASP A 83 33.71 -24.56 17.54
N ASN A 84 33.53 -25.09 16.32
CA ASN A 84 33.80 -26.49 16.00
C ASN A 84 34.13 -26.71 14.51
N GLU A 85 35.37 -27.11 14.22
CA GLU A 85 35.90 -27.38 12.87
C GLU A 85 35.19 -28.52 12.10
N ASN A 86 34.47 -29.41 12.80
CA ASN A 86 33.75 -30.54 12.18
C ASN A 86 32.25 -30.28 12.06
N LYS A 87 31.76 -29.16 12.60
CA LYS A 87 30.35 -28.78 12.50
C LYS A 87 30.15 -27.85 11.30
N LEU A 88 29.34 -28.30 10.34
CA LEU A 88 29.13 -27.62 9.06
C LEU A 88 27.64 -27.41 8.81
N TYR A 89 27.32 -26.33 8.13
CA TYR A 89 25.97 -26.04 7.63
C TYR A 89 26.05 -25.85 6.12
N PHE A 90 25.28 -26.64 5.37
CA PHE A 90 25.23 -26.59 3.91
C PHE A 90 23.94 -25.90 3.45
N LEU A 91 24.12 -24.98 2.52
CA LEU A 91 23.07 -24.16 1.92
C LEU A 91 22.91 -24.62 0.49
N SER A 92 21.87 -25.42 0.31
CA SER A 92 21.47 -26.11 -0.92
C SER A 92 19.94 -25.93 -1.03
N PHE A 93 19.24 -26.80 -1.75
CA PHE A 93 17.78 -26.85 -1.72
C PHE A 93 17.27 -27.06 -0.29
N LEU A 94 17.93 -27.93 0.49
CA LEU A 94 17.68 -28.10 1.92
C LEU A 94 18.81 -27.52 2.76
N LEU A 95 18.47 -26.85 3.86
CA LEU A 95 19.41 -26.47 4.91
C LEU A 95 19.76 -27.70 5.73
N THR A 96 21.03 -28.11 5.66
CA THR A 96 21.50 -29.31 6.38
C THR A 96 22.67 -29.04 7.31
N GLU A 97 22.72 -29.76 8.43
CA GLU A 97 23.81 -29.73 9.42
C GLU A 97 24.59 -31.05 9.38
N SER A 98 25.91 -30.95 9.48
CA SER A 98 26.84 -32.03 9.80
C SER A 98 27.55 -31.74 11.13
N THR A 99 27.88 -32.79 11.87
CA THR A 99 28.76 -32.73 13.06
C THR A 99 30.02 -33.59 12.95
N ASP A 100 30.32 -34.15 11.78
CA ASP A 100 31.42 -35.10 11.55
C ASP A 100 32.34 -34.74 10.37
N GLY A 101 32.38 -33.45 10.03
CA GLY A 101 33.19 -32.92 8.93
C GLY A 101 32.53 -33.03 7.55
N GLY A 102 31.23 -33.30 7.49
CA GLY A 102 30.46 -33.35 6.24
C GLY A 102 30.29 -34.76 5.68
N LYS A 103 30.61 -35.79 6.47
CA LYS A 103 30.44 -37.20 6.06
C LYS A 103 28.98 -37.60 6.13
N THR A 104 28.26 -37.12 7.14
CA THR A 104 26.81 -37.31 7.28
C THR A 104 26.10 -35.99 7.59
N THR A 105 24.87 -35.86 7.09
CA THR A 105 24.06 -34.65 7.27
C THR A 105 22.63 -34.97 7.66
N LYS A 106 21.97 -34.01 8.31
CA LYS A 106 20.52 -34.01 8.58
C LYS A 106 19.92 -32.66 8.20
N SER A 107 18.67 -32.64 7.76
CA SER A 107 17.94 -31.38 7.54
C SER A 107 17.61 -30.71 8.88
N ILE A 108 17.75 -29.39 8.92
CA ILE A 108 17.41 -28.55 10.08
C ILE A 108 16.44 -27.42 9.72
N GLY A 109 16.02 -27.30 8.46
CA GLY A 109 15.12 -26.24 7.97
C GLY A 109 13.62 -26.54 8.16
N GLN A 110 13.20 -27.22 9.22
CA GLN A 110 11.76 -27.51 9.41
C GLN A 110 10.98 -26.20 9.60
N GLY A 111 10.02 -25.92 8.70
CA GLY A 111 9.24 -24.68 8.71
C GLY A 111 9.97 -23.47 8.12
N VAL A 112 11.15 -23.70 7.51
CA VAL A 112 11.92 -22.71 6.74
C VAL A 112 11.66 -22.98 5.26
N HIS A 113 11.58 -21.92 4.47
CA HIS A 113 11.55 -22.06 3.00
C HIS A 113 12.84 -22.73 2.51
N VAL A 114 12.77 -23.41 1.37
CA VAL A 114 13.91 -24.05 0.70
C VAL A 114 14.77 -23.01 -0.04
N ASP A 115 15.78 -23.46 -0.79
CA ASP A 115 16.64 -22.60 -1.63
C ASP A 115 17.46 -21.61 -0.80
N HIS A 116 18.44 -22.15 -0.07
CA HIS A 116 19.20 -21.41 0.93
C HIS A 116 20.41 -20.70 0.30
N HIS A 117 20.53 -19.38 0.50
CA HIS A 117 21.55 -18.55 -0.16
C HIS A 117 22.60 -17.97 0.81
N ASP A 118 22.23 -17.67 2.05
CA ASP A 118 23.16 -17.19 3.06
C ASP A 118 22.80 -17.62 4.49
N ILE A 119 23.81 -17.72 5.34
CA ILE A 119 23.68 -17.97 6.77
C ILE A 119 24.76 -17.17 7.51
N TRP A 120 24.33 -16.53 8.59
CA TRP A 120 25.21 -15.91 9.57
C TRP A 120 25.04 -16.63 10.90
N ILE A 121 26.17 -17.05 11.48
CA ILE A 121 26.22 -17.70 12.79
C ILE A 121 26.99 -16.78 13.74
N ASP A 122 26.40 -16.48 14.90
CA ASP A 122 27.03 -15.59 15.86
C ASP A 122 28.38 -16.17 16.33
N PRO A 123 29.49 -15.44 16.16
CA PRO A 123 30.84 -15.91 16.50
C PRO A 123 31.08 -16.10 18.00
N VAL A 124 30.20 -15.62 18.88
CA VAL A 124 30.29 -15.80 20.34
C VAL A 124 29.19 -16.69 20.92
N ASP A 125 28.07 -16.86 20.22
CA ASP A 125 26.97 -17.76 20.60
C ASP A 125 26.41 -18.49 19.37
N PRO A 126 27.00 -19.62 18.96
CA PRO A 126 26.62 -20.34 17.73
C PRO A 126 25.17 -20.85 17.70
N ASN A 127 24.42 -20.74 18.79
CA ASN A 127 22.99 -21.02 18.79
C ASN A 127 22.17 -19.94 18.07
N ARG A 128 22.74 -18.74 17.89
CA ARG A 128 22.09 -17.63 17.18
C ARG A 128 22.48 -17.65 15.72
N ILE A 129 21.47 -17.86 14.89
CA ILE A 129 21.63 -18.04 13.45
C ILE A 129 20.62 -17.14 12.73
N ILE A 130 21.08 -16.40 11.74
CA ILE A 130 20.24 -15.73 10.76
C ILE A 130 20.44 -16.46 9.44
N GLU A 131 19.36 -16.85 8.79
CA GLU A 131 19.40 -17.59 7.54
C GLU A 131 18.54 -16.85 6.50
N GLY A 132 19.05 -16.76 5.27
CA GLY A 132 18.44 -16.08 4.14
C GLY A 132 18.29 -17.02 2.96
N ASN A 133 17.06 -17.14 2.48
CA ASN A 133 16.63 -18.02 1.39
C ASN A 133 15.62 -17.28 0.49
N ASP A 134 15.13 -17.95 -0.55
CA ASP A 134 14.21 -17.34 -1.53
C ASP A 134 12.85 -16.94 -0.91
N GLY A 135 12.45 -17.58 0.20
CA GLY A 135 11.26 -17.20 0.98
C GLY A 135 11.48 -16.04 1.97
N GLY A 136 12.72 -15.57 2.17
CA GLY A 136 13.06 -14.43 3.02
C GLY A 136 14.07 -14.76 4.13
N VAL A 137 13.85 -14.18 5.32
CA VAL A 137 14.83 -14.24 6.43
C VAL A 137 14.27 -14.96 7.64
N TYR A 138 15.05 -15.86 8.20
CA TYR A 138 14.70 -16.68 9.37
C TYR A 138 15.72 -16.50 10.49
N LEU A 139 15.24 -16.51 11.74
CA LEU A 139 16.05 -16.42 12.95
C LEU A 139 15.92 -17.70 13.77
N SER A 140 17.05 -18.26 14.19
CA SER A 140 17.13 -19.28 15.24
C SER A 140 17.94 -18.78 16.42
N VAL A 141 17.55 -19.19 17.63
CA VAL A 141 18.26 -18.89 18.90
C VAL A 141 18.63 -20.16 19.68
N ASP A 142 18.47 -21.33 19.05
CA ASP A 142 18.70 -22.65 19.64
C ASP A 142 19.56 -23.57 18.76
N GLY A 143 20.30 -22.97 17.81
CA GLY A 143 21.23 -23.65 16.92
C GLY A 143 20.57 -24.36 15.74
N GLY A 144 19.42 -23.84 15.26
CA GLY A 144 18.68 -24.36 14.13
C GLY A 144 17.69 -25.48 14.48
N LYS A 145 17.30 -25.63 15.75
CA LYS A 145 16.25 -26.61 16.14
C LYS A 145 14.85 -26.04 15.90
N SER A 146 14.70 -24.73 16.04
CA SER A 146 13.50 -23.99 15.68
C SER A 146 13.85 -22.68 14.98
N TRP A 147 12.91 -22.20 14.17
CA TRP A 147 13.07 -21.02 13.32
C TRP A 147 11.86 -20.09 13.44
N ARG A 148 12.12 -18.79 13.42
CA ARG A 148 11.12 -17.74 13.31
C ARG A 148 11.30 -17.01 11.99
N PHE A 149 10.27 -17.00 11.16
CA PHE A 149 10.23 -16.15 9.95
C PHE A 149 10.12 -14.67 10.34
N LEU A 150 10.88 -13.80 9.66
CA LEU A 150 10.85 -12.35 9.86
C LEU A 150 9.91 -11.69 8.84
N ASN A 151 8.60 -11.75 9.11
CA ASN A 151 7.52 -11.27 8.24
C ASN A 151 7.31 -9.74 8.26
N ASN A 152 8.30 -8.96 8.68
CA ASN A 152 8.26 -7.48 8.69
C ASN A 152 9.11 -6.83 7.60
N LEU A 153 9.71 -7.62 6.71
CA LEU A 153 10.58 -7.13 5.65
C LEU A 153 9.79 -7.09 4.33
N PRO A 154 9.47 -5.90 3.77
CA PRO A 154 8.82 -5.81 2.47
C PRO A 154 9.87 -5.97 1.35
N ILE A 155 10.26 -7.22 1.11
CA ILE A 155 11.29 -7.63 0.15
C ILE A 155 10.72 -8.52 -0.97
N GLU A 156 9.40 -8.51 -1.14
CA GLU A 156 8.71 -9.35 -2.11
C GLU A 156 9.06 -8.95 -3.55
N GLN A 157 9.18 -9.95 -4.41
CA GLN A 157 9.61 -9.84 -5.80
C GLN A 157 8.45 -10.15 -6.76
N TYR A 158 7.68 -9.13 -7.13
CA TYR A 158 6.58 -9.32 -8.07
C TYR A 158 7.07 -9.47 -9.51
N TYR A 159 6.47 -10.40 -10.25
CA TYR A 159 6.65 -10.53 -11.70
C TYR A 159 5.69 -9.65 -12.49
N GLN A 160 4.39 -9.80 -12.23
CA GLN A 160 3.29 -9.14 -12.94
C GLN A 160 2.19 -8.74 -11.95
N ILE A 161 1.39 -7.73 -12.33
CA ILE A 161 0.34 -7.19 -11.47
C ILE A 161 -0.95 -6.93 -12.26
N ALA A 162 -2.08 -7.32 -11.68
CA ALA A 162 -3.39 -7.01 -12.22
C ALA A 162 -4.35 -6.62 -11.11
N THR A 163 -5.47 -6.00 -11.51
CA THR A 163 -6.53 -5.59 -10.60
C THR A 163 -7.87 -6.04 -11.13
N ASP A 164 -8.82 -6.29 -10.23
CA ASP A 164 -10.22 -6.41 -10.62
C ASP A 164 -10.91 -5.05 -10.74
N ASN A 165 -12.24 -5.05 -10.86
CA ASN A 165 -13.08 -3.86 -10.98
C ASN A 165 -13.99 -3.65 -9.75
N ASP A 166 -13.73 -4.35 -8.64
CA ASP A 166 -14.52 -4.17 -7.41
C ASP A 166 -14.23 -2.82 -6.73
N ILE A 167 -15.05 -2.45 -5.75
CA ILE A 167 -14.87 -1.23 -4.94
C ILE A 167 -15.00 -1.60 -3.45
N PRO A 168 -13.89 -1.56 -2.66
CA PRO A 168 -12.50 -1.46 -3.13
C PRO A 168 -12.13 -2.65 -4.03
N TYR A 169 -11.19 -2.41 -4.96
CA TYR A 169 -10.69 -3.44 -5.87
C TYR A 169 -9.67 -4.32 -5.17
N HIS A 170 -9.40 -5.48 -5.75
CA HIS A 170 -8.31 -6.34 -5.33
C HIS A 170 -7.13 -6.25 -6.30
N VAL A 171 -5.96 -6.54 -5.77
CA VAL A 171 -4.68 -6.62 -6.47
C VAL A 171 -4.27 -8.09 -6.49
N GLY A 172 -4.01 -8.60 -7.69
CA GLY A 172 -3.45 -9.92 -7.92
C GLY A 172 -2.05 -9.79 -8.49
N GLY A 173 -1.11 -10.56 -7.95
CA GLY A 173 0.23 -10.61 -8.49
C GLY A 173 0.98 -11.84 -7.99
N GLY A 174 1.96 -12.23 -8.78
CA GLY A 174 2.77 -13.40 -8.51
C GLY A 174 4.16 -13.03 -7.97
N LEU A 175 4.66 -13.81 -7.00
CA LEU A 175 5.92 -13.58 -6.29
C LEU A 175 6.91 -14.71 -6.51
N GLN A 176 8.14 -14.37 -6.91
CA GLN A 176 9.24 -15.33 -7.03
C GLN A 176 9.35 -16.22 -5.79
N ASP A 177 9.34 -17.54 -6.01
CA ASP A 177 9.38 -18.62 -5.00
C ASP A 177 8.32 -18.54 -3.89
N ASN A 178 7.36 -17.61 -3.97
CA ASN A 178 6.50 -17.29 -2.84
C ASN A 178 5.03 -17.19 -3.21
N ASN A 179 4.58 -18.00 -4.17
CA ASN A 179 3.20 -18.19 -4.59
C ASN A 179 2.58 -17.00 -5.34
N ALA A 180 1.40 -17.25 -5.90
CA ALA A 180 0.53 -16.23 -6.49
C ALA A 180 -0.45 -15.69 -5.45
N TRP A 181 -0.46 -14.37 -5.23
CA TRP A 181 -1.23 -13.69 -4.19
C TRP A 181 -2.36 -12.83 -4.74
N TYR A 182 -3.39 -12.66 -3.92
CA TYR A 182 -4.56 -11.82 -4.18
C TYR A 182 -5.01 -11.15 -2.88
N GLY A 183 -5.24 -9.83 -2.88
CA GLY A 183 -5.65 -9.08 -1.69
C GLY A 183 -6.27 -7.73 -2.01
N THR A 184 -6.79 -7.02 -1.01
CA THR A 184 -7.55 -5.76 -1.23
C THR A 184 -6.66 -4.53 -1.32
N SER A 185 -7.08 -3.52 -2.09
CA SER A 185 -6.44 -2.18 -2.11
C SER A 185 -6.76 -1.35 -0.86
N MET A 186 -7.81 -1.73 -0.13
CA MET A 186 -8.23 -1.10 1.12
C MET A 186 -8.88 -2.14 2.02
N THR A 187 -8.41 -2.27 3.26
CA THR A 187 -9.11 -3.13 4.22
C THR A 187 -10.32 -2.41 4.81
N LEU A 188 -11.45 -3.12 4.85
CA LEU A 188 -12.65 -2.66 5.57
C LEU A 188 -12.61 -3.05 7.05
N HIS A 189 -11.55 -3.74 7.49
CA HIS A 189 -11.35 -4.25 8.84
C HIS A 189 -10.12 -3.57 9.45
N GLY A 190 -10.31 -2.66 10.40
CA GLY A 190 -9.18 -1.95 11.03
C GLY A 190 -8.66 -0.75 10.22
N ARG A 191 -7.43 -0.30 10.51
CA ARG A 191 -6.84 0.94 9.97
C ARG A 191 -5.64 0.71 9.05
N GLU A 192 -5.11 -0.50 9.04
CA GLU A 192 -3.86 -0.86 8.35
C GLU A 192 -4.10 -2.15 7.59
N ILE A 193 -3.56 -2.23 6.37
CA ILE A 193 -3.57 -3.42 5.53
C ILE A 193 -2.42 -4.32 5.99
N GLY A 194 -2.73 -5.57 6.30
CA GLY A 194 -1.78 -6.58 6.77
C GLY A 194 -1.80 -7.85 5.92
N GLY A 195 -0.92 -8.81 6.25
CA GLY A 195 -0.88 -10.10 5.57
C GLY A 195 -2.20 -10.90 5.68
N CYS A 196 -3.03 -10.62 6.69
CA CYS A 196 -4.35 -11.24 6.84
C CYS A 196 -5.38 -10.80 5.79
N ASP A 197 -5.15 -9.69 5.09
CA ASP A 197 -5.98 -9.19 3.99
C ASP A 197 -5.65 -9.85 2.63
N TRP A 198 -4.61 -10.69 2.59
CA TRP A 198 -4.07 -11.33 1.40
C TRP A 198 -4.14 -12.86 1.50
N PHE A 199 -4.36 -13.53 0.37
CA PHE A 199 -4.42 -14.98 0.29
C PHE A 199 -3.84 -15.50 -1.03
N THR A 200 -3.45 -16.77 -1.08
CA THR A 200 -2.85 -17.38 -2.26
C THR A 200 -3.89 -18.01 -3.20
N VAL A 201 -3.66 -17.92 -4.51
CA VAL A 201 -4.54 -18.46 -5.56
C VAL A 201 -3.87 -19.58 -6.39
N ALA A 202 -2.54 -19.56 -6.49
CA ALA A 202 -1.71 -20.65 -7.00
C ALA A 202 -0.40 -20.72 -6.19
N GLY A 203 0.25 -21.89 -6.19
CA GLY A 203 1.57 -22.05 -5.54
C GLY A 203 2.73 -21.88 -6.52
N GLY A 204 3.95 -22.23 -6.10
CA GLY A 204 5.16 -22.12 -6.93
C GLY A 204 5.68 -20.68 -7.01
N ASP A 205 6.36 -20.36 -8.10
CA ASP A 205 6.98 -19.03 -8.32
C ASP A 205 5.95 -17.94 -8.61
N GLY A 206 4.68 -18.31 -8.83
CA GLY A 206 3.55 -17.42 -9.05
C GLY A 206 3.88 -16.30 -10.03
N GLU A 207 3.49 -16.38 -11.30
CA GLU A 207 3.87 -15.35 -12.28
C GLU A 207 2.72 -14.37 -12.51
N TYR A 208 1.76 -14.76 -13.34
CA TYR A 208 0.57 -13.98 -13.67
C TYR A 208 -0.58 -14.35 -12.75
N VAL A 209 -1.27 -13.32 -12.22
CA VAL A 209 -2.54 -13.44 -11.52
C VAL A 209 -3.52 -12.45 -12.13
N VAL A 210 -4.39 -12.92 -13.02
CA VAL A 210 -5.26 -12.09 -13.83
C VAL A 210 -6.73 -12.32 -13.46
N PRO A 211 -7.35 -11.45 -12.64
CA PRO A 211 -8.78 -11.50 -12.42
C PRO A 211 -9.52 -11.16 -13.71
N ALA A 212 -10.64 -11.84 -13.97
CA ALA A 212 -11.44 -11.58 -15.14
C ALA A 212 -12.15 -10.22 -15.01
N PRO A 213 -11.93 -9.24 -15.91
CA PRO A 213 -12.48 -7.90 -15.75
C PRO A 213 -14.01 -7.84 -15.66
N SER A 214 -14.69 -8.82 -16.28
CA SER A 214 -16.16 -8.93 -16.30
C SER A 214 -16.75 -9.76 -15.15
N ASP A 215 -15.94 -10.49 -14.39
CA ASP A 215 -16.38 -11.23 -13.19
C ASP A 215 -15.20 -11.39 -12.20
N PRO A 216 -15.13 -10.56 -11.14
CA PRO A 216 -14.02 -10.60 -10.18
C PRO A 216 -13.95 -11.90 -9.38
N ASN A 217 -14.98 -12.76 -9.42
CA ASN A 217 -14.93 -14.06 -8.77
C ASN A 217 -14.09 -15.10 -9.53
N ILE A 218 -13.67 -14.80 -10.75
CA ILE A 218 -12.87 -15.70 -11.59
C ILE A 218 -11.47 -15.12 -11.74
N VAL A 219 -10.47 -15.88 -11.31
CA VAL A 219 -9.05 -15.52 -11.42
C VAL A 219 -8.33 -16.59 -12.21
N TYR A 220 -7.49 -16.18 -13.16
CA TYR A 220 -6.56 -17.05 -13.86
C TYR A 220 -5.17 -16.81 -13.29
N ALA A 221 -4.53 -17.85 -12.82
CA ALA A 221 -3.21 -17.77 -12.21
C ALA A 221 -2.30 -18.85 -12.77
N GLU A 222 -1.01 -18.56 -12.86
CA GLU A 222 0.01 -19.50 -13.30
C GLU A 222 1.19 -19.50 -12.32
N SER A 223 1.87 -20.64 -12.21
CA SER A 223 3.00 -20.82 -11.29
C SER A 223 4.35 -20.60 -11.98
N GLN A 224 4.63 -21.33 -13.06
CA GLN A 224 5.74 -21.17 -14.00
C GLN A 224 5.50 -22.08 -15.22
N ASP A 225 6.24 -21.91 -16.32
CA ASP A 225 6.21 -22.79 -17.51
C ASP A 225 4.81 -23.05 -18.08
N GLY A 226 3.87 -22.12 -17.89
CA GLY A 226 2.50 -22.24 -18.35
C GLY A 226 1.63 -23.18 -17.51
N PHE A 227 2.02 -23.54 -16.28
CA PHE A 227 1.21 -24.31 -15.32
C PHE A 227 -0.02 -23.52 -14.83
N LEU A 228 -0.96 -23.34 -15.75
CA LEU A 228 -2.13 -22.49 -15.61
C LEU A 228 -3.24 -23.14 -14.80
N ARG A 229 -3.90 -22.32 -13.98
CA ARG A 229 -5.06 -22.66 -13.16
C ARG A 229 -6.15 -21.59 -13.30
N ARG A 230 -7.41 -22.03 -13.27
CA ARG A 230 -8.59 -21.18 -13.07
C ARG A 230 -9.09 -21.34 -11.64
N VAL A 231 -9.33 -20.23 -10.96
CA VAL A 231 -9.80 -20.16 -9.56
C VAL A 231 -11.14 -19.46 -9.51
N ASN A 232 -12.10 -20.04 -8.79
CA ASN A 232 -13.38 -19.42 -8.49
C ASN A 232 -13.40 -19.00 -7.01
N LEU A 233 -13.25 -17.71 -6.75
CA LEU A 233 -13.15 -17.15 -5.40
C LEU A 233 -14.42 -17.35 -4.57
N LYS A 234 -15.59 -17.43 -5.23
CA LYS A 234 -16.87 -17.64 -4.56
C LYS A 234 -17.03 -19.06 -3.99
N THR A 235 -16.50 -20.06 -4.69
CA THR A 235 -16.63 -21.48 -4.29
C THR A 235 -15.35 -22.06 -3.70
N GLY A 236 -14.21 -21.39 -3.87
CA GLY A 236 -12.88 -21.92 -3.54
C GLY A 236 -12.39 -23.02 -4.50
N LEU A 237 -13.17 -23.37 -5.53
CA LEU A 237 -12.77 -24.39 -6.50
C LEU A 237 -11.72 -23.84 -7.44
N ALA A 238 -10.74 -24.69 -7.76
CA ALA A 238 -9.74 -24.32 -8.74
C ALA A 238 -9.20 -25.52 -9.52
N LYS A 239 -8.94 -25.29 -10.81
CA LYS A 239 -8.74 -26.32 -11.84
C LYS A 239 -7.52 -26.03 -12.69
N TYR A 240 -6.65 -27.02 -12.88
CA TYR A 240 -5.56 -26.93 -13.84
C TYR A 240 -6.10 -26.97 -15.27
N ILE A 241 -5.62 -26.05 -16.10
CA ILE A 241 -6.12 -25.82 -17.47
C ILE A 241 -4.97 -25.62 -18.47
N ARG A 242 -3.75 -26.09 -18.15
CA ARG A 242 -2.59 -26.01 -19.06
C ARG A 242 -2.89 -26.70 -20.40
N PRO A 243 -2.71 -26.03 -21.56
CA PRO A 243 -3.08 -26.57 -22.87
C PRO A 243 -2.18 -27.71 -23.39
N TYR A 244 -0.97 -27.86 -22.84
CA TYR A 244 0.00 -28.88 -23.25
C TYR A 244 0.83 -29.33 -22.06
N LEU A 245 0.94 -30.65 -21.86
CA LEU A 245 1.43 -31.21 -20.59
C LEU A 245 2.90 -31.61 -20.59
N TYR A 246 3.58 -31.59 -21.75
CA TYR A 246 5.00 -31.92 -21.84
C TYR A 246 5.86 -30.66 -21.69
N ASP A 247 7.00 -30.79 -21.03
CA ASP A 247 7.95 -29.69 -20.80
C ASP A 247 9.42 -30.12 -20.92
N ALA A 248 10.33 -29.24 -20.50
CA ALA A 248 11.77 -29.44 -20.62
C ALA A 248 12.27 -30.70 -19.87
N SER A 249 11.53 -31.15 -18.85
CA SER A 249 11.85 -32.37 -18.10
C SER A 249 11.55 -33.65 -18.90
N ASP A 250 10.60 -33.60 -19.83
CA ASP A 250 10.26 -34.73 -20.70
C ASP A 250 11.22 -34.87 -21.88
N MET A 251 11.67 -33.75 -22.47
CA MET A 251 12.55 -33.72 -23.62
C MET A 251 13.21 -32.36 -23.84
N ALA A 252 14.32 -32.35 -24.59
CA ALA A 252 14.99 -31.11 -25.00
C ALA A 252 14.00 -30.14 -25.67
N PRO A 253 14.07 -28.82 -25.41
CA PRO A 253 13.11 -27.84 -25.94
C PRO A 253 12.92 -27.87 -27.45
N LYS A 254 13.96 -28.23 -28.22
CA LYS A 254 13.89 -28.38 -29.69
C LYS A 254 12.92 -29.44 -30.17
N HIS A 255 12.58 -30.40 -29.32
CA HIS A 255 11.64 -31.49 -29.59
C HIS A 255 10.24 -31.22 -29.03
N LEU A 256 10.07 -30.21 -28.17
CA LEU A 256 8.76 -29.80 -27.67
C LEU A 256 7.91 -29.23 -28.81
N LYS A 257 6.65 -29.66 -28.85
CA LYS A 257 5.67 -29.09 -29.81
C LYS A 257 5.32 -27.65 -29.44
N TYR A 258 5.09 -27.43 -28.15
CA TYR A 258 4.82 -26.11 -27.60
C TYR A 258 5.79 -25.82 -26.46
N ARG A 259 6.40 -24.64 -26.48
CA ARG A 259 7.35 -24.16 -25.47
C ARG A 259 6.71 -23.01 -24.71
N PHE A 260 6.72 -23.06 -23.39
CA PHE A 260 6.20 -22.01 -22.54
C PHE A 260 7.37 -21.24 -21.94
N ASN A 261 7.18 -19.94 -21.72
CA ASN A 261 8.15 -19.15 -20.98
C ASN A 261 8.01 -19.49 -19.48
N TRP A 262 9.07 -19.27 -18.70
CA TRP A 262 8.98 -19.29 -17.24
C TRP A 262 7.82 -18.41 -16.76
N THR A 263 7.80 -17.15 -17.21
CA THR A 263 6.76 -16.15 -16.95
C THR A 263 5.72 -16.16 -18.09
N THR A 264 4.92 -17.21 -18.19
CA THR A 264 3.99 -17.39 -19.32
C THR A 264 2.83 -16.37 -19.30
N PRO A 265 2.65 -15.56 -20.36
CA PRO A 265 1.64 -14.51 -20.37
C PRO A 265 0.22 -15.03 -20.51
N ILE A 266 -0.67 -14.45 -19.70
CA ILE A 266 -2.13 -14.67 -19.71
C ILE A 266 -2.82 -13.36 -20.07
N ALA A 267 -3.80 -13.42 -20.98
CA ALA A 267 -4.72 -12.31 -21.20
C ALA A 267 -6.17 -12.79 -21.14
N VAL A 268 -7.02 -12.05 -20.41
CA VAL A 268 -8.44 -12.36 -20.25
C VAL A 268 -9.27 -11.31 -20.98
N SER A 269 -10.34 -11.75 -21.64
CA SER A 269 -11.26 -10.84 -22.33
C SER A 269 -11.90 -9.84 -21.36
N TYR A 270 -12.00 -8.58 -21.80
CA TYR A 270 -12.64 -7.50 -21.03
C TYR A 270 -14.15 -7.72 -20.77
N THR A 271 -14.81 -8.56 -21.56
CA THR A 271 -16.28 -8.69 -21.55
C THR A 271 -16.79 -10.11 -21.32
N ASN A 272 -15.91 -11.11 -21.22
CA ASN A 272 -16.33 -12.50 -21.00
C ASN A 272 -15.25 -13.24 -20.18
N PRO A 273 -15.55 -13.71 -18.96
CA PRO A 273 -14.56 -14.32 -18.09
C PRO A 273 -14.08 -15.69 -18.58
N ASP A 274 -14.77 -16.32 -19.53
CA ASP A 274 -14.41 -17.64 -20.07
C ASP A 274 -13.58 -17.57 -21.36
N VAL A 275 -13.31 -16.36 -21.88
CA VAL A 275 -12.45 -16.15 -23.05
C VAL A 275 -11.05 -15.73 -22.59
N VAL A 276 -10.08 -16.63 -22.72
CA VAL A 276 -8.71 -16.46 -22.24
C VAL A 276 -7.71 -16.81 -23.33
N TYR A 277 -6.56 -16.14 -23.30
CA TYR A 277 -5.42 -16.33 -24.19
C TYR A 277 -4.18 -16.63 -23.38
N VAL A 278 -3.35 -17.55 -23.87
CA VAL A 278 -2.11 -17.99 -23.21
C VAL A 278 -0.99 -18.09 -24.23
N GLY A 279 0.17 -17.56 -23.88
CA GLY A 279 1.36 -17.57 -24.72
C GLY A 279 2.18 -18.85 -24.55
N ALA A 280 2.54 -19.47 -25.66
CA ALA A 280 3.64 -20.43 -25.77
C ALA A 280 4.58 -19.90 -26.87
N ASN A 281 5.25 -20.73 -27.66
CA ASN A 281 5.72 -20.31 -28.98
C ASN A 281 4.57 -19.97 -29.96
N VAL A 282 3.34 -20.40 -29.63
CA VAL A 282 2.09 -20.07 -30.32
C VAL A 282 1.10 -19.41 -29.36
N LEU A 283 0.09 -18.71 -29.87
CA LEU A 283 -1.00 -18.19 -29.06
C LEU A 283 -2.16 -19.19 -28.98
N PHE A 284 -2.52 -19.59 -27.76
CA PHE A 284 -3.71 -20.37 -27.48
C PHE A 284 -4.91 -19.48 -27.14
N LYS A 285 -6.12 -19.94 -27.44
CA LYS A 285 -7.38 -19.34 -27.04
C LYS A 285 -8.37 -20.38 -26.52
N THR A 286 -9.05 -20.06 -25.43
CA THR A 286 -10.24 -20.78 -24.95
C THR A 286 -11.46 -19.85 -24.98
N THR A 287 -12.66 -20.42 -25.03
CA THR A 287 -13.94 -19.72 -24.88
C THR A 287 -14.85 -20.39 -23.84
N ASP A 288 -14.30 -21.31 -23.06
CA ASP A 288 -15.00 -22.11 -22.04
C ASP A 288 -14.19 -22.20 -20.74
N GLY A 289 -13.36 -21.19 -20.47
CA GLY A 289 -12.63 -21.06 -19.21
C GLY A 289 -11.47 -22.05 -19.06
N GLY A 290 -10.93 -22.55 -20.18
CA GLY A 290 -9.75 -23.42 -20.21
C GLY A 290 -10.06 -24.92 -20.28
N ASP A 291 -11.31 -25.30 -20.54
CA ASP A 291 -11.69 -26.70 -20.76
C ASP A 291 -11.17 -27.19 -22.12
N HIS A 292 -11.23 -26.34 -23.14
CA HIS A 292 -10.68 -26.60 -24.46
C HIS A 292 -9.85 -25.42 -24.97
N TRP A 293 -8.73 -25.75 -25.63
CA TRP A 293 -7.81 -24.77 -26.20
C TRP A 293 -7.66 -24.94 -27.71
N THR A 294 -7.70 -23.81 -28.42
CA THR A 294 -7.44 -23.72 -29.86
C THR A 294 -6.17 -22.92 -30.10
N VAL A 295 -5.27 -23.42 -30.93
CA VAL A 295 -4.13 -22.64 -31.42
C VAL A 295 -4.62 -21.66 -32.48
N ILE A 296 -4.36 -20.37 -32.29
CA ILE A 296 -4.81 -19.29 -33.18
C ILE A 296 -3.64 -18.53 -33.81
N SER A 297 -2.45 -19.14 -33.88
CA SER A 297 -1.28 -18.56 -34.55
C SER A 297 -0.36 -19.67 -35.09
N PRO A 298 0.53 -19.36 -36.05
CA PRO A 298 1.73 -20.15 -36.26
C PRO A 298 2.70 -19.99 -35.07
N ASP A 299 3.88 -20.62 -35.13
CA ASP A 299 5.00 -20.26 -34.26
C ASP A 299 5.37 -18.79 -34.53
N LEU A 300 5.23 -17.94 -33.51
CA LEU A 300 5.41 -16.49 -33.62
C LEU A 300 6.84 -16.03 -33.30
N THR A 301 7.71 -16.97 -32.97
CA THR A 301 9.10 -16.80 -32.50
C THR A 301 10.09 -16.98 -33.65
N ARG A 302 11.37 -16.69 -33.44
CA ARG A 302 12.48 -17.02 -34.34
C ARG A 302 12.67 -18.53 -34.47
N ASN A 303 12.34 -19.27 -33.41
CA ASN A 303 12.42 -20.74 -33.37
C ASN A 303 13.82 -21.25 -33.74
N ASP A 304 14.85 -20.61 -33.20
CA ASP A 304 16.25 -20.98 -33.40
C ASP A 304 16.57 -22.27 -32.62
N LYS A 305 16.59 -23.40 -33.33
CA LYS A 305 16.87 -24.70 -32.72
C LYS A 305 18.22 -24.80 -32.04
N SER A 306 19.18 -23.95 -32.38
CA SER A 306 20.48 -23.92 -31.69
C SER A 306 20.41 -23.34 -30.26
N LYS A 307 19.30 -22.67 -29.93
CA LYS A 307 19.00 -22.09 -28.62
C LYS A 307 18.01 -22.92 -27.81
N GLN A 308 17.51 -24.02 -28.35
CA GLN A 308 16.51 -24.90 -27.75
C GLN A 308 17.11 -26.23 -27.28
N GLU A 309 18.32 -26.19 -26.72
CA GLU A 309 19.04 -27.36 -26.21
C GLU A 309 18.72 -27.61 -24.72
N ILE A 310 19.21 -28.72 -24.16
CA ILE A 310 19.08 -28.97 -22.71
C ILE A 310 19.97 -27.94 -21.98
N SER A 311 19.40 -27.27 -20.99
CA SER A 311 20.08 -26.23 -20.21
C SER A 311 21.13 -26.83 -19.25
N GLY A 312 22.19 -26.06 -19.01
CA GLY A 312 23.36 -26.47 -18.24
C GLY A 312 24.38 -27.33 -19.01
N GLY A 313 25.21 -28.05 -18.26
CA GLY A 313 26.31 -28.89 -18.74
C GLY A 313 27.65 -28.15 -18.89
N PRO A 314 28.78 -28.87 -19.07
CA PRO A 314 28.87 -30.32 -19.14
C PRO A 314 28.89 -31.01 -17.76
N VAL A 315 28.94 -30.28 -16.64
CA VAL A 315 29.03 -30.86 -15.28
C VAL A 315 27.68 -31.36 -14.80
N GLU A 316 26.70 -30.48 -14.63
CA GLU A 316 25.31 -30.83 -14.33
C GLU A 316 24.36 -30.11 -15.29
N TYR A 317 23.24 -30.73 -15.60
CA TYR A 317 22.15 -30.07 -16.32
C TYR A 317 21.25 -29.34 -15.32
N ASP A 318 20.70 -28.20 -15.74
CA ASP A 318 19.55 -27.61 -15.06
C ASP A 318 18.34 -27.76 -15.95
N ILE A 319 17.37 -28.57 -15.52
CA ILE A 319 16.17 -28.88 -16.30
C ILE A 319 14.96 -28.35 -15.53
N SER A 320 15.10 -27.13 -15.02
CA SER A 320 14.07 -26.40 -14.29
C SER A 320 12.94 -25.93 -15.22
N GLY A 321 13.29 -25.51 -16.44
CA GLY A 321 12.40 -24.83 -17.40
C GLY A 321 12.67 -23.33 -17.53
N ALA A 322 13.44 -22.75 -16.60
CA ALA A 322 13.75 -21.32 -16.55
C ALA A 322 14.46 -20.81 -17.81
N GLU A 323 15.29 -21.66 -18.45
CA GLU A 323 16.03 -21.30 -19.66
C GLU A 323 15.34 -21.74 -20.96
N ASN A 324 14.01 -21.92 -20.95
CA ASN A 324 13.23 -22.14 -22.17
C ASN A 324 13.23 -20.87 -23.04
N TYR A 325 13.70 -21.00 -24.29
CA TYR A 325 13.84 -19.90 -25.24
C TYR A 325 12.92 -20.07 -26.48
N ASP A 326 12.78 -19.00 -27.27
CA ASP A 326 11.86 -18.88 -28.40
C ASP A 326 10.41 -19.11 -27.95
N THR A 327 9.91 -18.19 -27.12
CA THR A 327 8.58 -18.20 -26.50
C THR A 327 7.91 -16.83 -26.52
N ILE A 328 6.57 -16.79 -26.49
CA ILE A 328 5.80 -15.55 -26.30
C ILE A 328 5.93 -15.12 -24.83
N LEU A 329 6.32 -13.86 -24.63
CA LEU A 329 6.60 -13.28 -23.32
C LEU A 329 5.54 -12.25 -22.90
N SER A 330 4.86 -11.61 -23.85
CA SER A 330 3.80 -10.63 -23.56
C SER A 330 2.64 -10.71 -24.56
N ILE A 331 1.42 -10.46 -24.07
CA ILE A 331 0.18 -10.42 -24.86
C ILE A 331 -0.58 -9.14 -24.55
N GLY A 332 -0.97 -8.41 -25.60
CA GLY A 332 -1.82 -7.22 -25.50
C GLY A 332 -3.09 -7.38 -26.33
N ILE A 333 -4.26 -7.38 -25.69
CA ILE A 333 -5.56 -7.33 -26.38
C ILE A 333 -6.04 -5.89 -26.40
N SER A 334 -6.39 -5.36 -27.58
CA SER A 334 -6.95 -4.01 -27.66
C SER A 334 -8.28 -3.94 -26.89
N PRO A 335 -8.44 -2.98 -25.97
CA PRO A 335 -9.71 -2.78 -25.27
C PRO A 335 -10.81 -2.21 -26.17
N LEU A 336 -10.47 -1.76 -27.39
CA LEU A 336 -11.42 -1.20 -28.37
C LEU A 336 -11.89 -2.23 -29.40
N ASP A 337 -11.08 -3.25 -29.70
CA ASP A 337 -11.41 -4.33 -30.62
C ASP A 337 -10.66 -5.62 -30.24
N SER A 338 -11.39 -6.62 -29.74
CA SER A 338 -10.81 -7.89 -29.30
C SER A 338 -10.24 -8.76 -30.44
N ASN A 339 -10.44 -8.36 -31.70
CA ASN A 339 -9.76 -8.99 -32.84
C ASN A 339 -8.34 -8.46 -33.06
N VAL A 340 -7.99 -7.32 -32.46
CA VAL A 340 -6.65 -6.75 -32.50
C VAL A 340 -5.85 -7.26 -31.31
N ILE A 341 -4.90 -8.15 -31.59
CA ILE A 341 -4.04 -8.77 -30.58
C ILE A 341 -2.59 -8.58 -30.98
N TRP A 342 -1.79 -8.15 -30.01
CA TRP A 342 -0.36 -7.96 -30.11
C TRP A 342 0.38 -8.98 -29.26
N VAL A 343 1.53 -9.42 -29.76
CA VAL A 343 2.40 -10.38 -29.08
C VAL A 343 3.85 -9.91 -29.15
N GLY A 344 4.55 -10.00 -28.02
CA GLY A 344 6.00 -9.85 -27.91
C GLY A 344 6.66 -11.17 -27.48
N THR A 345 7.85 -11.45 -27.97
CA THR A 345 8.61 -12.69 -27.67
C THR A 345 9.93 -12.41 -26.94
N ASP A 346 10.44 -13.42 -26.24
CA ASP A 346 11.75 -13.40 -25.57
C ASP A 346 12.94 -13.27 -26.54
N ASP A 347 12.75 -13.64 -27.80
CA ASP A 347 13.73 -13.56 -28.89
C ASP A 347 13.60 -12.29 -29.76
N GLY A 348 12.78 -11.33 -29.32
CA GLY A 348 12.74 -9.97 -29.87
C GLY A 348 11.86 -9.76 -31.09
N LEU A 349 10.79 -10.57 -31.24
CA LEU A 349 9.79 -10.39 -32.27
C LEU A 349 8.51 -9.73 -31.72
N VAL A 350 7.95 -8.83 -32.53
CA VAL A 350 6.65 -8.18 -32.34
C VAL A 350 5.72 -8.59 -33.47
N GLN A 351 4.55 -9.09 -33.10
CA GLN A 351 3.54 -9.63 -34.02
C GLN A 351 2.18 -9.01 -33.74
N VAL A 352 1.38 -8.79 -34.79
CA VAL A 352 0.02 -8.26 -34.67
C VAL A 352 -0.96 -9.04 -35.55
N THR A 353 -2.13 -9.34 -35.00
CA THR A 353 -3.32 -9.76 -35.75
C THR A 353 -4.41 -8.70 -35.61
N LYS A 354 -5.29 -8.61 -36.61
CA LYS A 354 -6.46 -7.71 -36.62
C LYS A 354 -7.76 -8.45 -36.92
N ASP A 355 -7.71 -9.76 -36.98
CA ASP A 355 -8.83 -10.63 -37.38
C ASP A 355 -9.04 -11.79 -36.38
N GLY A 356 -8.55 -11.60 -35.15
CA GLY A 356 -8.71 -12.55 -34.04
C GLY A 356 -7.82 -13.79 -34.18
N GLY A 357 -6.67 -13.66 -34.85
CA GLY A 357 -5.67 -14.72 -35.00
C GLY A 357 -5.79 -15.53 -36.30
N LYS A 358 -6.63 -15.12 -37.26
CA LYS A 358 -6.69 -15.84 -38.56
C LYS A 358 -5.46 -15.53 -39.41
N SER A 359 -4.92 -14.32 -39.31
CA SER A 359 -3.66 -13.92 -39.93
C SER A 359 -2.81 -13.08 -38.99
N TRP A 360 -1.48 -13.20 -39.12
CA TRP A 360 -0.49 -12.52 -38.29
C TRP A 360 0.53 -11.79 -39.16
N THR A 361 0.95 -10.60 -38.70
CA THR A 361 1.99 -9.78 -39.35
C THR A 361 3.14 -9.58 -38.39
N ASN A 362 4.33 -10.01 -38.77
CA ASN A 362 5.57 -9.69 -38.06
C ASN A 362 5.98 -8.26 -38.40
N VAL A 363 6.08 -7.40 -37.38
CA VAL A 363 6.38 -5.97 -37.52
C VAL A 363 7.72 -5.58 -36.90
N SER A 364 8.49 -6.55 -36.42
CA SER A 364 9.79 -6.37 -35.76
C SER A 364 10.85 -5.77 -36.70
N GLY A 365 10.81 -6.10 -38.00
CA GLY A 365 11.74 -5.55 -38.99
C GLY A 365 11.62 -4.04 -39.20
N ASN A 366 10.54 -3.42 -38.69
CA ASN A 366 10.34 -1.97 -38.72
C ASN A 366 10.85 -1.27 -37.44
N LEU A 367 11.37 -2.02 -36.45
CA LEU A 367 12.09 -1.47 -35.31
C LEU A 367 13.54 -1.23 -35.73
N HIS A 368 13.97 0.03 -35.66
CA HIS A 368 15.32 0.44 -36.06
C HIS A 368 16.15 0.86 -34.84
N ASN A 369 17.46 0.68 -34.93
CA ASN A 369 18.43 1.03 -33.87
C ASN A 369 18.22 0.26 -32.55
N VAL A 370 17.71 -0.97 -32.64
CA VAL A 370 17.63 -1.92 -31.51
C VAL A 370 18.49 -3.13 -31.89
N PRO A 371 19.43 -3.57 -31.04
CA PRO A 371 20.14 -4.83 -31.22
C PRO A 371 19.19 -6.04 -31.34
N GLU A 372 19.66 -7.10 -32.00
CA GLU A 372 18.91 -8.37 -32.01
C GLU A 372 18.83 -8.97 -30.60
N TRP A 373 17.84 -9.86 -30.41
CA TRP A 373 17.64 -10.64 -29.17
C TRP A 373 17.21 -9.83 -27.94
N GLY A 374 16.79 -8.58 -28.13
CA GLY A 374 16.14 -7.83 -27.06
C GLY A 374 14.75 -8.39 -26.76
N ARG A 375 14.50 -8.76 -25.50
CA ARG A 375 13.24 -9.34 -25.05
C ARG A 375 12.13 -8.30 -25.16
N ILE A 376 11.02 -8.64 -25.80
CA ILE A 376 9.81 -7.80 -25.78
C ILE A 376 9.06 -8.07 -24.48
N TYR A 377 9.60 -7.54 -23.39
CA TYR A 377 9.11 -7.79 -22.03
C TYR A 377 7.66 -7.32 -21.86
N GLN A 378 7.28 -6.23 -22.55
CA GLN A 378 5.94 -5.67 -22.46
C GLN A 378 5.41 -5.16 -23.81
N ILE A 379 4.11 -5.40 -24.07
CA ILE A 379 3.35 -4.82 -25.18
C ILE A 379 1.99 -4.24 -24.75
N GLU A 380 1.77 -2.94 -24.94
CA GLU A 380 0.58 -2.21 -24.48
C GLU A 380 -0.21 -1.61 -25.66
N PRO A 381 -1.33 -2.22 -26.07
CA PRO A 381 -2.27 -1.59 -26.99
C PRO A 381 -2.96 -0.37 -26.36
N SER A 382 -3.10 0.72 -27.10
CA SER A 382 -3.71 1.95 -26.58
C SER A 382 -5.20 1.76 -26.25
N PRO A 383 -5.69 2.33 -25.13
CA PRO A 383 -7.12 2.40 -24.85
C PRO A 383 -7.89 3.42 -25.70
N PHE A 384 -7.22 4.18 -26.56
CA PHE A 384 -7.83 5.26 -27.36
C PHE A 384 -7.76 5.05 -28.87
N ASP A 385 -6.92 4.15 -29.36
CA ASP A 385 -6.78 3.86 -30.78
C ASP A 385 -6.33 2.41 -31.02
N PRO A 386 -7.10 1.56 -31.72
CA PRO A 386 -6.72 0.17 -31.96
C PRO A 386 -5.46 0.02 -32.83
N ALA A 387 -5.07 1.05 -33.59
CA ALA A 387 -3.84 1.05 -34.38
C ALA A 387 -2.59 1.39 -33.56
N LYS A 388 -2.78 1.92 -32.35
CA LYS A 388 -1.71 2.42 -31.49
C LYS A 388 -1.26 1.39 -30.47
N CYS A 389 0.06 1.26 -30.31
CA CYS A 389 0.67 0.35 -29.35
C CYS A 389 2.03 0.89 -28.88
N TYR A 390 2.39 0.59 -27.64
CA TYR A 390 3.70 0.87 -27.04
C TYR A 390 4.39 -0.43 -26.66
N ILE A 391 5.72 -0.43 -26.70
CA ILE A 391 6.54 -1.56 -26.28
C ILE A 391 7.76 -1.09 -25.51
N THR A 392 8.25 -1.95 -24.64
CA THR A 392 9.62 -1.93 -24.11
C THR A 392 10.42 -3.06 -24.74
N VAL A 393 11.72 -2.83 -24.92
CA VAL A 393 12.67 -3.86 -25.34
C VAL A 393 13.79 -3.93 -24.31
N ASP A 394 13.93 -5.09 -23.70
CA ASP A 394 14.91 -5.32 -22.64
C ASP A 394 16.13 -6.08 -23.16
N LEU A 395 17.30 -5.55 -22.88
CA LEU A 395 18.60 -6.04 -23.35
C LEU A 395 19.61 -6.16 -22.21
N HIS A 396 19.19 -6.03 -20.94
CA HIS A 396 20.11 -6.02 -19.81
C HIS A 396 20.86 -7.36 -19.67
N GLU A 397 20.21 -8.48 -19.97
CA GLU A 397 20.83 -9.82 -20.01
C GLU A 397 21.89 -9.99 -21.11
N LEU A 398 21.96 -9.04 -22.04
CA LEU A 398 22.97 -8.97 -23.11
C LEU A 398 23.99 -7.84 -22.87
N ASP A 399 24.18 -7.43 -21.60
CA ASP A 399 25.11 -6.37 -21.18
C ASP A 399 24.83 -5.01 -21.85
N ASN A 400 23.55 -4.70 -22.06
CA ASN A 400 23.12 -3.44 -22.65
C ASN A 400 22.00 -2.80 -21.82
N ASN A 401 22.42 -1.86 -20.98
CA ASN A 401 21.53 -1.22 -20.01
C ASN A 401 20.76 0.00 -20.55
N ARG A 402 20.65 0.17 -21.87
CA ARG A 402 19.92 1.32 -22.45
C ARG A 402 18.41 1.10 -22.38
N PRO A 403 17.61 2.15 -22.11
CA PRO A 403 16.15 2.06 -22.21
C PRO A 403 15.69 2.09 -23.67
N TYR A 404 15.00 1.05 -24.10
CA TYR A 404 14.36 1.01 -25.41
C TYR A 404 12.83 1.02 -25.24
N VAL A 405 12.22 2.16 -25.57
CA VAL A 405 10.78 2.39 -25.49
C VAL A 405 10.31 2.92 -26.83
N PHE A 406 9.28 2.30 -27.39
CA PHE A 406 8.76 2.65 -28.71
C PHE A 406 7.25 2.79 -28.72
N LYS A 407 6.75 3.57 -29.67
CA LYS A 407 5.33 3.63 -30.03
C LYS A 407 5.11 3.44 -31.52
N THR A 408 3.92 2.97 -31.87
CA THR A 408 3.38 2.94 -33.24
C THR A 408 1.95 3.44 -33.21
N ASP A 409 1.50 4.08 -34.29
CA ASP A 409 0.11 4.54 -34.50
C ASP A 409 -0.53 3.88 -35.75
N ASN A 410 0.11 2.83 -36.29
CA ASN A 410 -0.28 2.26 -37.58
C ASN A 410 -0.11 0.75 -37.67
N PHE A 411 -0.37 0.04 -36.57
CA PHE A 411 -0.22 -1.41 -36.48
C PHE A 411 1.21 -1.87 -36.78
N GLY A 412 2.23 -1.13 -36.32
CA GLY A 412 3.63 -1.55 -36.37
C GLY A 412 4.29 -1.39 -37.75
N LYS A 413 3.63 -0.74 -38.72
CA LYS A 413 4.24 -0.42 -40.02
C LYS A 413 5.42 0.53 -39.86
N SER A 414 5.41 1.36 -38.82
CA SER A 414 6.54 2.18 -38.39
C SER A 414 6.55 2.35 -36.88
N TRP A 415 7.75 2.44 -36.31
CA TRP A 415 7.96 2.67 -34.89
C TRP A 415 8.72 3.97 -34.65
N THR A 416 8.34 4.70 -33.62
CA THR A 416 9.02 5.90 -33.14
C THR A 416 9.61 5.60 -31.77
N SER A 417 10.93 5.80 -31.61
CA SER A 417 11.53 5.73 -30.28
C SER A 417 11.04 6.91 -29.45
N ILE A 418 10.62 6.60 -28.23
CA ILE A 418 10.23 7.56 -27.21
C ILE A 418 11.14 7.42 -25.97
N SER A 419 12.35 6.88 -26.11
CA SER A 419 13.31 6.76 -25.01
C SER A 419 13.98 8.09 -24.61
N ASN A 420 13.89 9.12 -25.46
CA ASN A 420 14.65 10.36 -25.28
C ASN A 420 14.28 11.06 -23.96
N GLY A 421 15.25 11.23 -23.07
CA GLY A 421 15.07 11.83 -21.74
C GLY A 421 15.07 10.81 -20.59
N LEU A 422 15.01 9.50 -20.89
CA LEU A 422 15.30 8.44 -19.92
C LEU A 422 16.83 8.28 -19.76
N PRO A 423 17.35 7.77 -18.62
CA PRO A 423 18.78 7.56 -18.44
C PRO A 423 19.33 6.44 -19.31
N ASP A 424 20.45 6.67 -20.02
CA ASP A 424 21.06 5.69 -20.95
C ASP A 424 21.60 4.40 -20.30
N THR A 425 21.51 4.25 -18.99
CA THR A 425 22.01 3.10 -18.20
C THR A 425 20.92 2.50 -17.30
N ASP A 426 19.65 2.74 -17.63
CA ASP A 426 18.49 2.34 -16.84
C ASP A 426 17.49 1.61 -17.78
N PRO A 427 17.58 0.28 -17.91
CA PRO A 427 16.67 -0.53 -18.75
C PRO A 427 15.21 -0.23 -18.45
N ALA A 428 14.37 -0.24 -19.50
CA ALA A 428 12.93 -0.09 -19.35
C ALA A 428 12.25 -1.45 -19.46
N HIS A 429 11.44 -1.79 -18.46
CA HIS A 429 10.75 -3.08 -18.36
C HIS A 429 9.30 -2.99 -18.81
N VAL A 430 8.60 -1.94 -18.40
CA VAL A 430 7.14 -1.81 -18.59
C VAL A 430 6.78 -0.40 -19.07
N ILE A 431 5.83 -0.31 -20.00
CA ILE A 431 5.14 0.94 -20.36
C ILE A 431 3.62 0.75 -20.32
N ARG A 432 2.89 1.74 -19.79
CA ARG A 432 1.43 1.76 -19.79
C ARG A 432 0.90 3.12 -20.23
N GLU A 433 -0.19 3.14 -20.99
CA GLU A 433 -0.96 4.35 -21.26
C GLU A 433 -2.15 4.42 -20.29
N ASP A 434 -2.34 5.59 -19.66
CA ASP A 434 -3.45 5.80 -18.75
C ASP A 434 -4.80 5.75 -19.51
N PRO A 435 -5.76 4.89 -19.12
CA PRO A 435 -7.09 4.83 -19.73
C PRO A 435 -7.97 6.06 -19.49
N ASN A 436 -7.57 6.98 -18.60
CA ASN A 436 -8.27 8.23 -18.31
C ASN A 436 -7.69 9.44 -19.07
N LYS A 437 -6.41 9.42 -19.44
CA LYS A 437 -5.73 10.53 -20.11
C LYS A 437 -4.90 10.08 -21.32
N LYS A 438 -5.42 10.34 -22.53
CA LYS A 438 -4.70 10.06 -23.79
C LYS A 438 -3.32 10.72 -23.81
N GLY A 439 -2.28 9.92 -24.09
CA GLY A 439 -0.89 10.36 -24.14
C GLY A 439 -0.22 10.54 -22.77
N PHE A 440 -0.92 10.26 -21.66
CA PHE A 440 -0.28 10.11 -20.36
C PHE A 440 0.30 8.70 -20.26
N LEU A 441 1.63 8.62 -20.13
CA LEU A 441 2.36 7.35 -20.11
C LEU A 441 3.15 7.23 -18.82
N VAL A 442 3.26 6.01 -18.31
CA VAL A 442 4.22 5.68 -17.24
C VAL A 442 5.12 4.55 -17.69
N VAL A 443 6.42 4.71 -17.46
CA VAL A 443 7.46 3.70 -17.70
C VAL A 443 8.07 3.30 -16.36
N GLY A 444 8.18 1.99 -16.14
CA GLY A 444 8.98 1.38 -15.09
C GLY A 444 10.32 0.92 -15.62
N THR A 445 11.39 1.25 -14.88
CA THR A 445 12.78 0.93 -15.21
C THR A 445 13.44 0.12 -14.10
N GLU A 446 14.70 -0.26 -14.30
CA GLU A 446 15.53 -0.91 -13.29
C GLU A 446 15.72 -0.08 -12.01
N THR A 447 15.58 1.25 -12.09
CA THR A 447 15.83 2.15 -10.95
C THR A 447 14.67 3.07 -10.58
N GLY A 448 13.49 2.91 -11.18
CA GLY A 448 12.26 3.57 -10.72
C GLY A 448 11.22 3.86 -11.81
N LEU A 449 10.47 4.96 -11.62
CA LEU A 449 9.32 5.33 -12.45
C LEU A 449 9.53 6.69 -13.14
N TYR A 450 9.08 6.77 -14.39
CA TYR A 450 9.02 7.99 -15.18
C TYR A 450 7.63 8.15 -15.79
N TYR A 451 7.13 9.38 -15.86
CA TYR A 451 5.86 9.68 -16.51
C TYR A 451 6.00 10.75 -17.58
N SER A 452 5.12 10.69 -18.57
CA SER A 452 5.03 11.62 -19.70
C SER A 452 3.59 12.14 -19.80
N ASN A 453 3.43 13.43 -20.04
CA ASN A 453 2.13 14.08 -20.31
C ASN A 453 1.90 14.38 -21.80
N ASP A 454 2.85 14.02 -22.66
CA ASP A 454 2.91 14.45 -24.06
C ASP A 454 3.23 13.29 -25.01
N ASP A 455 2.74 12.09 -24.67
CA ASP A 455 2.84 10.89 -25.50
C ASP A 455 4.27 10.41 -25.76
N GLY A 456 5.14 10.53 -24.74
CA GLY A 456 6.51 10.05 -24.71
C GLY A 456 7.53 11.01 -25.31
N ASN A 457 7.16 12.27 -25.56
CA ASN A 457 8.10 13.27 -26.07
C ASN A 457 9.01 13.78 -24.95
N THR A 458 8.50 13.89 -23.72
CA THR A 458 9.28 14.27 -22.53
C THR A 458 8.96 13.38 -21.33
N TRP A 459 9.99 13.04 -20.55
CA TRP A 459 9.88 12.20 -19.37
C TRP A 459 10.24 12.94 -18.10
N ASN A 460 9.43 12.72 -17.05
CA ASN A 460 9.65 13.25 -15.72
C ASN A 460 9.82 12.08 -14.75
N LYS A 461 10.92 12.08 -13.98
CA LYS A 461 11.10 11.07 -12.92
C LYS A 461 10.04 11.28 -11.85
N LEU A 462 9.28 10.24 -11.53
CA LEU A 462 8.33 10.26 -10.43
C LEU A 462 9.10 10.22 -9.11
N ARG A 463 9.00 11.30 -8.31
CA ARG A 463 9.67 11.42 -7.00
C ARG A 463 8.61 11.62 -5.93
N SER A 464 8.19 10.53 -5.29
CA SER A 464 7.12 10.54 -4.25
C SER A 464 7.44 9.56 -3.12
N ASN A 465 8.65 9.67 -2.53
CA ASN A 465 9.21 8.69 -1.58
C ASN A 465 9.31 7.25 -2.13
N PHE A 466 9.18 7.07 -3.44
CA PHE A 466 9.37 5.80 -4.12
C PHE A 466 10.87 5.42 -4.08
N PRO A 467 11.24 4.21 -3.65
CA PRO A 467 12.64 3.80 -3.54
C PRO A 467 13.30 3.62 -4.92
N THR A 468 14.63 3.53 -4.93
CA THR A 468 15.35 3.02 -6.11
C THR A 468 15.20 1.50 -6.14
N VAL A 469 14.36 1.00 -7.06
CA VAL A 469 14.02 -0.41 -7.20
C VAL A 469 13.57 -0.69 -8.63
N SER A 470 13.78 -1.92 -9.09
CA SER A 470 13.32 -2.41 -10.38
C SER A 470 11.79 -2.52 -10.39
N VAL A 471 11.17 -1.97 -11.43
CA VAL A 471 9.72 -1.97 -11.64
C VAL A 471 9.38 -2.86 -12.82
N TYR A 472 8.76 -4.01 -12.54
CA TYR A 472 8.51 -5.04 -13.54
C TYR A 472 7.13 -4.91 -14.19
N ASP A 473 6.14 -4.42 -13.45
CA ASP A 473 4.80 -4.21 -14.01
C ASP A 473 4.03 -3.06 -13.35
N ILE A 474 3.05 -2.52 -14.07
CA ILE A 474 2.23 -1.37 -13.70
C ILE A 474 0.80 -1.59 -14.17
N LYS A 475 -0.18 -1.20 -13.34
CA LYS A 475 -1.60 -1.21 -13.69
C LYS A 475 -2.29 0.10 -13.29
N PHE A 476 -2.93 0.76 -14.26
CA PHE A 476 -3.87 1.83 -13.99
C PHE A 476 -5.23 1.27 -13.58
N VAL A 477 -5.80 1.84 -12.52
CA VAL A 477 -7.17 1.54 -12.07
C VAL A 477 -8.07 2.71 -12.45
N LYS A 478 -8.87 2.50 -13.49
CA LYS A 478 -9.62 3.58 -14.17
C LYS A 478 -10.55 4.34 -13.22
N GLN A 479 -11.26 3.63 -12.35
CA GLN A 479 -12.34 4.16 -11.52
C GLN A 479 -11.84 5.04 -10.37
N SER A 480 -10.70 4.69 -9.77
CA SER A 480 -10.07 5.42 -8.66
C SER A 480 -8.92 6.32 -9.10
N HIS A 481 -8.53 6.27 -10.39
CA HIS A 481 -7.31 6.89 -10.90
C HIS A 481 -6.08 6.48 -10.08
N ASP A 482 -5.99 5.22 -9.67
CA ASP A 482 -4.81 4.74 -8.95
C ASP A 482 -3.79 4.15 -9.94
N LEU A 483 -2.52 4.18 -9.52
CA LEU A 483 -1.43 3.49 -10.19
C LEU A 483 -0.88 2.39 -9.27
N VAL A 484 -1.16 1.14 -9.61
CA VAL A 484 -0.59 -0.04 -8.92
C VAL A 484 0.73 -0.41 -9.57
N ILE A 485 1.76 -0.64 -8.77
CA ILE A 485 3.14 -0.84 -9.21
C ILE A 485 3.68 -2.12 -8.58
N ALA A 486 4.11 -3.07 -9.42
CA ALA A 486 4.88 -4.24 -9.00
C ALA A 486 6.38 -3.92 -9.05
N THR A 487 7.04 -4.11 -7.90
CA THR A 487 8.49 -4.00 -7.81
C THR A 487 9.10 -5.38 -7.59
N HIS A 488 10.35 -5.53 -8.03
CA HIS A 488 11.10 -6.76 -7.83
C HIS A 488 12.05 -6.56 -6.64
N GLY A 489 11.54 -6.76 -5.41
CA GLY A 489 12.32 -6.69 -4.17
C GLY A 489 11.88 -5.62 -3.15
N ARG A 490 10.74 -4.95 -3.38
CA ARG A 490 10.11 -3.99 -2.44
C ARG A 490 8.59 -4.11 -2.36
N GLY A 491 8.02 -5.24 -2.80
CA GLY A 491 6.59 -5.49 -2.80
C GLY A 491 5.80 -4.67 -3.82
N ALA A 492 4.53 -4.44 -3.51
CA ALA A 492 3.63 -3.66 -4.37
C ALA A 492 3.36 -2.27 -3.77
N PHE A 493 3.17 -1.28 -4.64
CA PHE A 493 2.78 0.08 -4.25
C PHE A 493 1.48 0.47 -4.94
N ILE A 494 0.64 1.22 -4.24
CA ILE A 494 -0.52 1.90 -4.81
C ILE A 494 -0.30 3.40 -4.65
N LEU A 495 -0.22 4.12 -5.76
CA LEU A 495 -0.25 5.58 -5.75
C LEU A 495 -1.70 6.03 -5.92
N ASP A 496 -2.34 6.36 -4.79
CA ASP A 496 -3.76 6.69 -4.75
C ASP A 496 -4.08 8.01 -5.48
N ASN A 497 -5.03 7.97 -6.41
CA ASN A 497 -5.55 9.11 -7.15
C ASN A 497 -4.45 10.00 -7.77
N ILE A 498 -4.01 9.64 -8.97
CA ILE A 498 -3.01 10.36 -9.76
C ILE A 498 -3.58 11.53 -10.58
N THR A 499 -4.85 11.92 -10.40
CA THR A 499 -5.48 13.05 -11.12
C THR A 499 -4.59 14.31 -11.18
N PRO A 500 -3.87 14.72 -10.10
CA PRO A 500 -2.97 15.87 -10.20
C PRO A 500 -1.84 15.69 -11.21
N LEU A 501 -1.33 14.47 -11.41
CA LEU A 501 -0.32 14.18 -12.44
C LEU A 501 -0.93 14.23 -13.84
N GLU A 502 -2.10 13.60 -14.03
CA GLU A 502 -2.83 13.54 -15.31
C GLU A 502 -3.20 14.95 -15.84
N GLU A 503 -3.59 15.85 -14.95
CA GLU A 503 -4.09 17.18 -15.31
C GLU A 503 -2.99 18.25 -15.37
N THR A 504 -1.86 18.06 -14.69
CA THR A 504 -0.81 19.07 -14.60
C THR A 504 -0.18 19.40 -15.95
N ASN A 505 0.01 20.69 -16.19
CA ASN A 505 0.73 21.23 -17.33
C ASN A 505 1.38 22.57 -16.95
N ASN A 506 2.18 23.15 -17.84
CA ASN A 506 2.90 24.40 -17.58
C ASN A 506 1.97 25.57 -17.19
N LYS A 507 0.75 25.63 -17.74
CA LYS A 507 -0.22 26.68 -17.39
C LYS A 507 -0.63 26.58 -15.92
N ILE A 508 -0.92 25.37 -15.42
CA ILE A 508 -1.25 25.15 -14.00
C ILE A 508 -0.06 25.49 -13.10
N LEU A 509 1.15 25.08 -13.47
CA LEU A 509 2.36 25.36 -12.69
C LEU A 509 2.72 26.85 -12.64
N ASP A 510 2.27 27.64 -13.62
CA ASP A 510 2.42 29.08 -13.64
C ASP A 510 1.40 29.82 -12.75
N GLU A 511 0.26 29.19 -12.44
CA GLU A 511 -0.76 29.75 -11.55
C GLU A 511 -0.31 29.74 -10.08
N ASP A 512 -0.70 30.77 -9.31
CA ASP A 512 -0.38 30.85 -7.88
C ASP A 512 -1.09 29.74 -7.06
N PHE A 513 -2.27 29.32 -7.52
CA PHE A 513 -3.16 28.36 -6.86
C PHE A 513 -4.09 27.70 -7.90
N TYR A 514 -4.22 26.38 -7.86
CA TYR A 514 -5.13 25.61 -8.71
C TYR A 514 -5.77 24.45 -7.94
N LEU A 515 -7.08 24.28 -8.05
CA LEU A 515 -7.87 23.20 -7.43
C LEU A 515 -8.16 22.11 -8.47
N PHE A 516 -7.71 20.89 -8.20
CA PHE A 516 -7.93 19.74 -9.08
C PHE A 516 -9.32 19.12 -8.88
N PRO A 517 -9.89 18.46 -9.91
CA PRO A 517 -11.10 17.65 -9.80
C PRO A 517 -11.03 16.62 -8.65
N SER A 518 -12.11 16.49 -7.89
CA SER A 518 -12.29 15.43 -6.88
C SER A 518 -13.03 14.24 -7.47
N LEU A 519 -12.57 13.03 -7.14
CA LEU A 519 -13.25 11.78 -7.46
C LEU A 519 -14.42 11.51 -6.49
N PRO A 520 -15.40 10.66 -6.87
CA PRO A 520 -16.43 10.22 -5.95
C PRO A 520 -15.82 9.50 -4.73
N ALA A 521 -16.26 9.88 -3.52
CA ALA A 521 -15.88 9.21 -2.29
C ALA A 521 -16.97 8.24 -1.84
N TYR A 522 -16.57 7.05 -1.39
CA TYR A 522 -17.49 6.02 -0.90
C TYR A 522 -17.54 6.04 0.62
N MET A 523 -18.76 6.12 1.16
CA MET A 523 -19.01 5.93 2.59
C MET A 523 -19.04 4.44 2.90
N PHE A 524 -17.87 3.83 3.08
CA PHE A 524 -17.75 2.41 3.44
C PHE A 524 -18.19 2.12 4.88
N HIS A 525 -18.83 0.98 5.07
CA HIS A 525 -19.04 0.40 6.39
C HIS A 525 -17.74 -0.26 6.86
N MET A 526 -17.04 0.42 7.77
CA MET A 526 -15.82 -0.10 8.39
C MET A 526 -16.21 -1.09 9.50
N ASN A 527 -15.81 -2.35 9.34
CA ASN A 527 -16.04 -3.40 10.32
C ASN A 527 -15.04 -3.28 11.47
N PRO A 528 -15.44 -3.62 12.72
CA PRO A 528 -14.48 -3.87 13.78
C PRO A 528 -13.56 -5.00 13.30
N GLY A 529 -12.29 -4.68 13.09
CA GLY A 529 -11.31 -5.64 12.59
C GLY A 529 -10.98 -6.69 13.66
N SER A 530 -10.43 -7.81 13.21
CA SER A 530 -9.80 -8.76 14.13
C SER A 530 -8.36 -8.34 14.36
N GLU A 531 -8.01 -7.95 15.59
CA GLU A 531 -6.66 -7.56 16.03
C GLU A 531 -5.73 -8.80 16.14
N TYR A 532 -5.63 -9.62 15.09
CA TYR A 532 -4.85 -10.87 15.12
C TYR A 532 -3.47 -10.77 14.46
N ASP A 533 -3.00 -9.56 14.15
CA ASP A 533 -1.65 -9.41 13.64
C ASP A 533 -0.65 -9.31 14.79
N ASP A 534 0.41 -10.13 14.71
CA ASP A 534 1.54 -10.03 15.64
C ASP A 534 2.15 -8.62 15.53
N LEU A 535 2.55 -8.04 16.67
CA LEU A 535 3.21 -6.74 16.76
C LEU A 535 4.46 -6.62 15.86
N SER A 536 4.98 -7.76 15.40
CA SER A 536 6.13 -7.84 14.52
C SER A 536 5.79 -8.07 13.04
N SER A 537 4.54 -7.98 12.61
CA SER A 537 4.15 -8.16 11.19
C SER A 537 4.29 -6.87 10.39
N PHE A 538 4.49 -6.99 9.07
CA PHE A 538 4.47 -5.84 8.16
C PHE A 538 3.04 -5.33 7.95
N HIS A 539 2.85 -4.01 8.09
CA HIS A 539 1.59 -3.33 7.86
C HIS A 539 1.78 -2.08 7.02
N THR A 540 0.76 -1.72 6.25
CA THR A 540 0.70 -0.47 5.50
C THR A 540 -0.57 0.30 5.84
N PRO A 541 -0.56 1.64 5.85
CA PRO A 541 -1.76 2.40 6.16
C PRO A 541 -2.83 2.21 5.08
N ASN A 542 -4.11 2.18 5.47
CA ASN A 542 -5.22 2.27 4.52
C ASN A 542 -5.16 3.58 3.70
N PRO A 543 -5.69 3.60 2.46
CA PRO A 543 -5.83 4.83 1.71
C PRO A 543 -6.72 5.84 2.44
N PRO A 544 -6.61 7.15 2.17
CA PRO A 544 -7.35 8.15 2.92
C PRO A 544 -8.87 8.01 2.77
N TYR A 545 -9.58 7.91 3.90
CA TYR A 545 -11.04 7.75 3.92
C TYR A 545 -11.79 9.08 3.86
N GLY A 546 -12.30 9.44 2.68
CA GLY A 546 -13.14 10.62 2.48
C GLY A 546 -13.04 11.20 1.07
N VAL A 547 -13.57 12.42 0.90
CA VAL A 547 -13.42 13.19 -0.33
C VAL A 547 -12.02 13.79 -0.37
N VAL A 548 -11.22 13.33 -1.32
CA VAL A 548 -9.87 13.83 -1.58
C VAL A 548 -9.95 15.17 -2.32
N ILE A 549 -9.29 16.19 -1.76
CA ILE A 549 -9.24 17.56 -2.26
C ILE A 549 -7.77 17.89 -2.54
N ASP A 550 -7.39 17.78 -3.81
CA ASP A 550 -6.04 18.08 -4.26
C ASP A 550 -5.95 19.47 -4.86
N TYR A 551 -4.87 20.19 -4.55
CA TYR A 551 -4.59 21.51 -5.11
C TYR A 551 -3.09 21.79 -5.20
N TYR A 552 -2.73 22.65 -6.14
CA TYR A 552 -1.38 23.14 -6.34
C TYR A 552 -1.21 24.53 -5.73
N LEU A 553 -0.06 24.78 -5.10
CA LEU A 553 0.37 26.10 -4.64
C LEU A 553 1.77 26.40 -5.18
N LYS A 554 1.92 27.50 -5.93
CA LYS A 554 3.23 27.91 -6.47
C LYS A 554 4.26 28.19 -5.40
N ASN A 555 3.79 28.75 -4.27
CA ASN A 555 4.60 29.10 -3.11
C ASN A 555 3.88 28.68 -1.83
N SER A 556 4.65 28.27 -0.83
CA SER A 556 4.11 28.00 0.51
C SER A 556 3.62 29.29 1.18
N SER A 557 2.81 29.16 2.22
CA SER A 557 2.40 30.27 3.08
C SER A 557 2.51 29.89 4.54
N THR A 558 2.98 30.80 5.38
CA THR A 558 3.03 30.59 6.82
C THR A 558 1.76 31.10 7.50
N GLU A 559 1.41 30.46 8.61
CA GLU A 559 0.27 30.85 9.44
C GLU A 559 0.59 32.12 10.24
N THR A 560 -0.39 33.02 10.38
CA THR A 560 -0.30 34.15 11.31
C THR A 560 -0.41 33.70 12.77
N LYS A 561 -0.09 34.58 13.73
CA LYS A 561 -0.21 34.27 15.16
C LYS A 561 -1.66 33.95 15.54
N GLU A 562 -2.61 34.66 14.94
CA GLU A 562 -4.05 34.49 15.14
C GLU A 562 -4.50 33.13 14.58
N GLN A 563 -4.07 32.80 13.36
CA GLN A 563 -4.34 31.50 12.74
C GLN A 563 -3.81 30.34 13.58
N LYS A 564 -2.58 30.43 14.09
CA LYS A 564 -2.02 29.43 15.02
C LYS A 564 -2.82 29.29 16.30
N LYS A 565 -3.28 30.41 16.88
CA LYS A 565 -4.13 30.39 18.08
C LYS A 565 -5.46 29.66 17.84
N GLU A 566 -6.01 29.78 16.63
CA GLU A 566 -7.28 29.16 16.22
C GLU A 566 -7.10 27.80 15.52
N HIS A 567 -5.87 27.29 15.38
CA HIS A 567 -5.54 26.06 14.63
C HIS A 567 -6.03 26.11 13.17
N LYS A 568 -5.88 27.27 12.53
CA LYS A 568 -6.25 27.52 11.13
C LYS A 568 -5.01 27.67 10.27
N THR A 569 -5.12 27.33 8.99
CA THR A 569 -4.07 27.56 7.99
C THR A 569 -4.49 28.65 6.99
N PRO A 570 -3.56 29.13 6.13
CA PRO A 570 -3.88 30.06 5.05
C PRO A 570 -4.79 29.50 3.94
N VAL A 571 -5.04 28.19 3.89
CA VAL A 571 -5.92 27.54 2.92
C VAL A 571 -7.22 27.17 3.62
N GLU A 572 -8.29 27.89 3.30
CA GLU A 572 -9.62 27.64 3.83
C GLU A 572 -10.42 26.77 2.86
N ILE A 573 -11.06 25.72 3.37
CA ILE A 573 -11.87 24.77 2.60
C ILE A 573 -13.29 24.82 3.16
N THR A 574 -14.22 25.33 2.36
CA THR A 574 -15.65 25.39 2.70
C THR A 574 -16.41 24.33 1.94
N ILE A 575 -17.17 23.49 2.65
CA ILE A 575 -18.04 22.47 2.07
C ILE A 575 -19.49 22.94 2.16
N LYS A 576 -20.22 22.88 1.05
CA LYS A 576 -21.64 23.23 0.98
C LYS A 576 -22.47 22.08 0.43
N ASP A 577 -23.69 21.93 0.94
CA ASP A 577 -24.65 20.99 0.38
C ASP A 577 -25.22 21.47 -0.96
N SER A 578 -26.07 20.65 -1.59
CA SER A 578 -26.73 20.97 -2.86
C SER A 578 -27.65 22.21 -2.84
N THR A 579 -28.02 22.70 -1.66
CA THR A 579 -28.85 23.91 -1.48
C THR A 579 -28.02 25.14 -1.13
N GLY A 580 -26.70 24.98 -0.94
CA GLY A 580 -25.76 26.05 -0.61
C GLY A 580 -25.53 26.27 0.88
N ASN A 581 -26.11 25.43 1.77
CA ASN A 581 -25.88 25.55 3.20
C ASN A 581 -24.46 25.07 3.56
N LEU A 582 -23.88 25.69 4.59
CA LEU A 582 -22.58 25.30 5.12
C LEU A 582 -22.66 23.93 5.79
N VAL A 583 -21.82 22.99 5.34
CA VAL A 583 -21.65 21.67 5.94
C VAL A 583 -20.46 21.66 6.90
N ALA A 584 -19.32 22.17 6.44
CA ALA A 584 -18.08 22.26 7.22
C ALA A 584 -17.17 23.39 6.71
N GLN A 585 -16.39 23.97 7.62
CA GLN A 585 -15.32 24.92 7.32
C GLN A 585 -14.01 24.36 7.89
N LEU A 586 -13.10 24.02 7.00
CA LEU A 586 -11.88 23.26 7.26
C LEU A 586 -10.66 24.05 6.78
N TYR A 587 -9.47 23.61 7.15
CA TYR A 587 -8.21 24.28 6.81
C TYR A 587 -7.17 23.26 6.35
N GLY A 588 -6.66 23.45 5.13
CA GLY A 588 -5.76 22.51 4.45
C GLY A 588 -4.27 22.87 4.57
N PRO A 589 -3.33 21.97 4.22
CA PRO A 589 -1.91 22.30 4.16
C PRO A 589 -1.60 23.47 3.22
N SER A 590 -0.53 24.21 3.49
CA SER A 590 -0.13 25.38 2.69
C SER A 590 1.32 25.27 2.21
N ASN A 591 1.71 24.06 1.82
CA ASN A 591 3.05 23.74 1.34
C ASN A 591 3.21 24.16 -0.13
N LYS A 592 4.45 24.39 -0.56
CA LYS A 592 4.75 24.60 -1.98
C LYS A 592 4.55 23.29 -2.75
N GLY A 593 3.94 23.35 -3.93
CA GLY A 593 3.70 22.20 -4.79
C GLY A 593 2.29 21.63 -4.62
N PHE A 594 2.16 20.33 -4.84
CA PHE A 594 0.91 19.60 -4.68
C PHE A 594 0.58 19.37 -3.21
N ASN A 595 -0.67 19.59 -2.85
CA ASN A 595 -1.21 19.45 -1.50
C ASN A 595 -2.49 18.62 -1.58
N ARG A 596 -2.67 17.74 -0.58
CA ARG A 596 -3.85 16.89 -0.43
C ARG A 596 -4.51 17.16 0.91
N PHE A 597 -5.84 17.33 0.90
CA PHE A 597 -6.67 17.38 2.10
C PHE A 597 -7.85 16.42 1.95
N VAL A 598 -8.29 15.79 3.03
CA VAL A 598 -9.37 14.79 2.98
C VAL A 598 -10.52 15.25 3.84
N TRP A 599 -11.66 15.52 3.22
CA TRP A 599 -12.90 15.74 3.95
C TRP A 599 -13.54 14.40 4.28
N ASN A 600 -13.61 14.07 5.55
CA ASN A 600 -14.16 12.82 6.10
C ASN A 600 -15.68 12.64 5.93
N MET A 601 -16.33 13.40 5.04
CA MET A 601 -17.76 13.32 4.73
C MET A 601 -18.67 13.58 5.94
N ARG A 602 -18.22 14.43 6.87
CA ARG A 602 -18.99 14.82 8.06
C ARG A 602 -19.29 16.31 8.08
N TYR A 603 -20.39 16.64 8.76
CA TYR A 603 -20.65 18.01 9.18
C TYR A 603 -19.59 18.49 10.18
N GLN A 604 -19.51 19.81 10.36
CA GLN A 604 -18.66 20.43 11.38
C GLN A 604 -18.87 19.77 12.76
N SER A 605 -17.76 19.49 13.44
CA SER A 605 -17.77 19.07 14.84
C SER A 605 -18.50 20.07 15.74
N PRO A 606 -19.10 19.61 16.86
CA PRO A 606 -19.65 20.51 17.85
C PRO A 606 -18.59 21.45 18.44
N THR A 607 -19.04 22.56 19.03
CA THR A 607 -18.17 23.47 19.81
C THR A 607 -17.36 22.67 20.82
N LYS A 608 -16.03 22.82 20.83
CA LYS A 608 -15.15 22.12 21.77
C LYS A 608 -15.19 22.78 23.16
N LEU A 609 -15.00 21.98 24.21
CA LEU A 609 -14.71 22.52 25.53
C LEU A 609 -13.31 23.16 25.52
N ASN A 610 -13.16 24.32 26.18
CA ASN A 610 -11.89 25.04 26.30
C ASN A 610 -11.18 24.78 27.65
N PHE A 611 -11.70 23.84 28.43
CA PHE A 611 -11.15 23.33 29.68
C PHE A 611 -11.24 21.79 29.69
N GLY A 612 -10.48 21.15 30.58
CA GLY A 612 -10.22 19.69 30.51
C GLY A 612 -8.90 19.39 29.80
N SER A 613 -8.29 18.22 30.04
CA SER A 613 -7.02 17.86 29.39
C SER A 613 -7.23 17.47 27.93
N LYS A 614 -6.18 17.62 27.12
CA LYS A 614 -6.20 17.17 25.72
C LYS A 614 -6.34 15.66 25.62
N GLU A 615 -5.86 14.92 26.63
CA GLU A 615 -6.03 13.47 26.71
C GLU A 615 -7.50 13.06 26.93
N GLU A 616 -8.34 13.84 27.65
CA GLU A 616 -9.77 13.52 27.85
C GLU A 616 -10.58 13.48 26.54
N VAL A 617 -10.32 14.41 25.62
CA VAL A 617 -11.01 14.48 24.31
C VAL A 617 -10.57 13.34 23.39
N ALA A 618 -9.34 12.83 23.57
CA ALA A 618 -8.80 11.70 22.83
C ALA A 618 -9.19 10.33 23.43
N ALA A 619 -9.40 10.26 24.75
CA ALA A 619 -9.73 9.04 25.49
C ALA A 619 -11.24 8.78 25.62
N SER A 620 -12.11 9.76 25.35
CA SER A 620 -13.56 9.52 25.35
C SER A 620 -13.95 8.55 24.22
N PRO A 621 -14.73 7.48 24.49
CA PRO A 621 -15.25 6.61 23.44
C PRO A 621 -16.20 7.36 22.48
N TYR A 622 -16.68 8.55 22.88
CA TYR A 622 -17.56 9.40 22.10
C TYR A 622 -16.74 10.45 21.33
N THR A 623 -16.26 10.06 20.15
CA THR A 623 -15.51 11.00 19.29
C THR A 623 -16.34 12.27 19.01
N THR A 624 -15.72 13.45 19.15
CA THR A 624 -16.39 14.76 18.97
C THR A 624 -16.50 15.16 17.49
N ASN A 625 -16.82 14.22 16.61
CA ASN A 625 -17.02 14.49 15.19
C ASN A 625 -18.48 14.86 14.90
N GLY A 626 -18.72 15.61 13.82
CA GLY A 626 -20.08 15.82 13.33
C GLY A 626 -20.69 14.54 12.72
N PRO A 627 -22.03 14.50 12.56
CA PRO A 627 -22.70 13.39 11.87
C PRO A 627 -22.23 13.30 10.42
N MET A 628 -22.29 12.09 9.85
CA MET A 628 -22.02 11.91 8.42
C MET A 628 -23.08 12.62 7.56
N VAL A 629 -22.65 13.03 6.38
CA VAL A 629 -23.54 13.63 5.38
C VAL A 629 -24.38 12.57 4.67
N VAL A 630 -25.42 13.02 3.96
CA VAL A 630 -26.23 12.15 3.10
C VAL A 630 -25.50 11.94 1.77
N PRO A 631 -25.43 10.72 1.21
CA PRO A 631 -24.91 10.49 -0.13
C PRO A 631 -25.57 11.42 -1.16
N GLY A 632 -24.75 12.09 -1.97
CA GLY A 632 -25.17 13.16 -2.87
C GLY A 632 -24.02 14.08 -3.30
N LYS A 633 -24.39 15.20 -3.92
CA LYS A 633 -23.44 16.19 -4.43
C LYS A 633 -23.19 17.31 -3.43
N TYR A 634 -21.92 17.70 -3.31
CA TYR A 634 -21.43 18.77 -2.44
C TYR A 634 -20.55 19.72 -3.24
N THR A 635 -20.61 21.00 -2.89
CA THR A 635 -19.71 22.01 -3.47
C THR A 635 -18.54 22.22 -2.53
N ILE A 636 -17.33 22.05 -3.04
CA ILE A 636 -16.08 22.32 -2.34
C ILE A 636 -15.56 23.66 -2.83
N VAL A 637 -15.34 24.61 -1.92
CA VAL A 637 -14.73 25.90 -2.21
C VAL A 637 -13.41 25.98 -1.47
N VAL A 638 -12.31 26.06 -2.21
CA VAL A 638 -10.97 26.21 -1.63
C VAL A 638 -10.51 27.64 -1.87
N THR A 639 -10.15 28.33 -0.79
CA THR A 639 -9.70 29.72 -0.79
C THR A 639 -8.28 29.79 -0.29
N PHE A 640 -7.41 30.37 -1.10
CA PHE A 640 -6.04 30.70 -0.73
C PHE A 640 -5.81 32.20 -0.98
N ARG A 641 -5.49 32.93 0.10
CA ARG A 641 -5.40 34.40 0.10
C ARG A 641 -6.73 35.05 -0.30
N LYS A 642 -6.79 35.71 -1.47
CA LYS A 642 -8.00 36.36 -2.02
C LYS A 642 -8.60 35.58 -3.20
N ASN A 643 -7.99 34.47 -3.59
CA ASN A 643 -8.43 33.66 -4.71
C ASN A 643 -9.19 32.45 -4.19
N SER A 644 -10.36 32.20 -4.77
CA SER A 644 -11.18 31.03 -4.46
C SER A 644 -11.47 30.27 -5.75
N GLN A 645 -11.37 28.95 -5.69
CA GLN A 645 -11.84 28.05 -6.74
C GLN A 645 -12.84 27.07 -6.13
N SER A 646 -13.77 26.58 -6.94
CA SER A 646 -14.80 25.67 -6.48
C SER A 646 -15.01 24.52 -7.44
N GLN A 647 -15.38 23.36 -6.90
CA GLN A 647 -15.73 22.17 -7.67
C GLN A 647 -16.90 21.41 -7.03
N GLN A 648 -17.50 20.51 -7.81
CA GLN A 648 -18.45 19.54 -7.30
C GLN A 648 -17.71 18.28 -6.87
N ALA A 649 -18.12 17.70 -5.74
CA ALA A 649 -17.74 16.38 -5.29
C ALA A 649 -18.98 15.52 -5.07
N GLU A 650 -18.84 14.21 -5.25
CA GLU A 650 -19.90 13.24 -5.04
C GLU A 650 -19.56 12.32 -3.86
N VAL A 651 -20.49 12.17 -2.94
CA VAL A 651 -20.44 11.18 -1.86
C VAL A 651 -21.40 10.05 -2.22
N LYS A 652 -20.88 8.83 -2.32
CA LYS A 652 -21.64 7.61 -2.62
C LYS A 652 -21.82 6.74 -1.38
N ALA A 653 -22.92 6.00 -1.34
CA ALA A 653 -23.12 4.96 -0.34
C ALA A 653 -22.16 3.79 -0.57
N ASP A 654 -21.94 2.96 0.44
CA ASP A 654 -21.23 1.69 0.31
C ASP A 654 -21.93 0.81 -0.74
N PRO A 655 -21.25 0.37 -1.81
CA PRO A 655 -21.86 -0.48 -2.84
C PRO A 655 -22.19 -1.89 -2.32
N LYS A 656 -21.62 -2.32 -1.19
CA LYS A 656 -21.82 -3.65 -0.58
C LYS A 656 -22.97 -3.67 0.44
N VAL A 657 -23.56 -2.52 0.78
CA VAL A 657 -24.62 -2.42 1.80
C VAL A 657 -25.86 -1.71 1.24
N ASP A 658 -27.02 -2.32 1.40
CA ASP A 658 -28.31 -1.76 0.95
C ASP A 658 -28.99 -0.97 2.09
N ILE A 659 -28.64 0.31 2.23
CA ILE A 659 -29.30 1.25 3.16
C ILE A 659 -30.11 2.27 2.34
N PRO A 660 -31.43 2.40 2.56
CA PRO A 660 -32.23 3.40 1.88
C PRO A 660 -31.77 4.83 2.19
N LYS A 661 -31.78 5.71 1.18
CA LYS A 661 -31.41 7.13 1.35
C LYS A 661 -32.17 7.84 2.49
N SER A 662 -33.44 7.48 2.72
CA SER A 662 -34.24 8.04 3.81
C SER A 662 -33.67 7.77 5.21
N VAL A 663 -32.91 6.67 5.38
CA VAL A 663 -32.21 6.36 6.62
C VAL A 663 -31.06 7.34 6.83
N TYR A 664 -30.24 7.57 5.79
CA TYR A 664 -29.19 8.60 5.82
C TYR A 664 -29.77 9.96 6.20
N GLU A 665 -30.85 10.38 5.53
CA GLU A 665 -31.51 11.67 5.80
C GLU A 665 -31.99 11.79 7.25
N THR A 666 -32.61 10.73 7.78
CA THR A 666 -33.12 10.71 9.16
C THR A 666 -32.02 10.74 10.20
N VAL A 667 -30.99 9.89 10.03
CA VAL A 667 -29.85 9.81 10.95
C VAL A 667 -29.04 11.10 10.94
N THR A 668 -28.75 11.66 9.76
CA THR A 668 -28.07 12.96 9.65
C THR A 668 -28.87 14.07 10.32
N LYS A 669 -30.19 14.12 10.12
CA LYS A 669 -31.06 15.12 10.76
C LYS A 669 -30.97 15.04 12.29
N TYR A 670 -31.18 13.86 12.88
CA TYR A 670 -31.12 13.71 14.34
C TYR A 670 -29.71 13.91 14.88
N GLY A 671 -28.69 13.47 14.15
CA GLY A 671 -27.30 13.74 14.48
C GLY A 671 -27.00 15.25 14.52
N LEU A 672 -27.56 16.04 13.61
CA LEU A 672 -27.41 17.50 13.61
C LEU A 672 -28.11 18.16 14.81
N GLU A 673 -29.35 17.73 15.12
CA GLU A 673 -30.08 18.21 16.30
C GLU A 673 -29.28 17.98 17.59
N VAL A 674 -28.73 16.77 17.78
CA VAL A 674 -27.93 16.43 18.97
C VAL A 674 -26.58 17.13 18.95
N ARG A 675 -25.91 17.26 17.79
CA ARG A 675 -24.65 18.01 17.65
C ARG A 675 -24.82 19.49 18.01
N ASN A 676 -25.93 20.10 17.60
CA ASN A 676 -26.29 21.48 17.96
C ASN A 676 -26.52 21.60 19.48
N ALA A 677 -27.20 20.62 20.08
CA ALA A 677 -27.38 20.56 21.54
C ALA A 677 -26.05 20.43 22.30
N VAL A 678 -25.16 19.53 21.86
CA VAL A 678 -23.80 19.42 22.43
C VAL A 678 -23.03 20.74 22.28
N SER A 679 -23.18 21.43 21.16
CA SER A 679 -22.54 22.74 20.94
C SER A 679 -23.03 23.80 21.92
N ALA A 680 -24.36 23.90 22.12
CA ALA A 680 -24.96 24.83 23.08
C ALA A 680 -24.57 24.50 24.52
N MET A 681 -24.53 23.21 24.88
CA MET A 681 -24.04 22.75 26.18
C MET A 681 -22.57 23.14 26.40
N ASN A 682 -21.70 22.89 25.42
CA ASN A 682 -20.28 23.20 25.53
C ASN A 682 -20.04 24.71 25.54
N GLU A 683 -20.82 25.51 24.79
CA GLU A 683 -20.76 26.96 24.88
C GLU A 683 -21.15 27.46 26.27
N MET A 684 -22.23 26.93 26.85
CA MET A 684 -22.64 27.23 28.22
C MET A 684 -21.53 26.90 29.22
N LEU A 685 -20.97 25.70 29.13
CA LEU A 685 -19.88 25.26 30.02
C LEU A 685 -18.62 26.13 29.87
N ASN A 686 -18.21 26.44 28.64
CA ASN A 686 -17.08 27.34 28.37
C ASN A 686 -17.35 28.76 28.93
N ARG A 687 -18.59 29.23 28.85
CA ARG A 687 -18.99 30.53 29.40
C ARG A 687 -18.96 30.51 30.93
N ILE A 688 -19.45 29.45 31.55
CA ILE A 688 -19.35 29.25 33.00
C ILE A 688 -17.88 29.29 33.44
N GLN A 689 -17.00 28.54 32.76
CA GLN A 689 -15.57 28.52 33.06
C GLN A 689 -14.94 29.91 32.93
N SER A 690 -15.21 30.62 31.83
CA SER A 690 -14.70 31.98 31.62
C SER A 690 -15.18 32.96 32.70
N ILE A 691 -16.44 32.86 33.14
CA ILE A 691 -16.97 33.68 34.24
C ILE A 691 -16.31 33.28 35.57
N GLN A 692 -16.08 32.00 35.84
CA GLN A 692 -15.38 31.54 37.05
C GLN A 692 -13.93 32.05 37.09
N GLU A 693 -13.24 32.14 35.96
CA GLU A 693 -11.90 32.74 35.85
C GLU A 693 -11.92 34.25 36.12
N GLN A 694 -12.93 34.96 35.60
CA GLN A 694 -13.17 36.37 35.94
C GLN A 694 -13.40 36.51 37.45
N ILE A 695 -14.28 35.70 38.05
CA ILE A 695 -14.56 35.69 39.49
C ILE A 695 -13.27 35.47 40.29
N SER A 696 -12.43 34.50 39.90
CA SER A 696 -11.14 34.22 40.56
C SER A 696 -10.19 35.42 40.49
N THR A 697 -10.08 36.04 39.31
CA THR A 697 -9.24 37.23 39.10
C THR A 697 -9.74 38.43 39.90
N ILE A 698 -11.05 38.66 39.91
CA ILE A 698 -11.67 39.72 40.68
C ILE A 698 -11.49 39.45 42.16
N ARG A 699 -11.70 38.23 42.66
CA ARG A 699 -11.42 37.88 44.07
C ARG A 699 -9.97 38.20 44.44
N LYS A 700 -9.00 37.88 43.58
CA LYS A 700 -7.58 38.24 43.80
C LYS A 700 -7.35 39.76 43.87
N ALA A 701 -7.97 40.51 42.95
CA ALA A 701 -7.91 41.98 42.94
C ALA A 701 -8.61 42.60 44.18
N LEU A 702 -9.67 41.95 44.65
CA LEU A 702 -10.39 42.27 45.87
C LEU A 702 -9.81 41.54 47.10
N SER A 703 -8.57 41.00 47.07
CA SER A 703 -7.92 40.37 48.24
C SER A 703 -6.57 40.96 48.71
N ILE A 704 -5.98 42.02 48.09
CA ILE A 704 -4.77 42.70 48.64
C ILE A 704 -4.70 44.22 48.36
N ASP A 705 -4.34 45.04 49.37
CA ASP A 705 -3.56 46.28 49.21
C ASP A 705 -2.17 46.10 49.85
N SER A 706 -1.18 46.86 49.38
CA SER A 706 0.23 47.00 49.73
C SER A 706 0.61 47.15 51.22
N ALA A 707 -0.37 47.14 52.14
CA ALA A 707 -0.17 47.09 53.59
C ALA A 707 -0.81 45.86 54.29
N GLY A 708 -1.43 44.93 53.55
CA GLY A 708 -1.91 43.65 54.11
C GLY A 708 -3.23 43.68 54.88
N GLU A 709 -4.10 44.68 54.69
CA GLU A 709 -5.48 44.65 55.22
C GLU A 709 -6.54 44.88 54.13
N HIS A 710 -7.67 44.19 54.28
CA HIS A 710 -8.87 44.41 53.48
C HIS A 710 -10.00 44.98 54.33
N SER A 711 -10.03 46.31 54.36
CA SER A 711 -11.15 47.08 54.89
C SER A 711 -12.43 46.72 54.13
N GLY A 712 -13.57 46.67 54.83
CA GLY A 712 -14.87 46.22 54.32
C GLY A 712 -15.51 47.02 53.17
N LYS A 713 -14.71 47.70 52.32
CA LYS A 713 -15.13 48.46 51.13
C LYS A 713 -15.89 47.60 50.12
N TYR A 714 -15.46 46.35 49.92
CA TYR A 714 -16.01 45.46 48.88
C TYR A 714 -16.90 44.34 49.46
N LYS A 715 -17.43 44.51 50.67
CA LYS A 715 -18.11 43.43 51.41
C LYS A 715 -19.33 42.90 50.66
N GLN A 716 -20.10 43.77 49.99
CA GLN A 716 -21.28 43.35 49.23
C GLN A 716 -20.88 42.67 47.92
N SER A 717 -19.85 43.19 47.23
CA SER A 717 -19.32 42.59 46.00
C SER A 717 -18.72 41.20 46.25
N THR A 718 -17.97 41.01 47.34
CA THR A 718 -17.41 39.69 47.70
C THR A 718 -18.52 38.67 47.98
N LYS A 719 -19.55 39.06 48.74
CA LYS A 719 -20.70 38.19 49.00
C LYS A 719 -21.46 37.82 47.72
N ALA A 720 -21.74 38.80 46.87
CA ALA A 720 -22.42 38.58 45.60
C ALA A 720 -21.57 37.71 44.64
N LEU A 721 -20.23 37.83 44.65
CA LEU A 721 -19.33 36.94 43.90
C LEU A 721 -19.35 35.51 44.42
N GLU A 722 -19.44 35.30 45.73
CA GLU A 722 -19.56 33.96 46.32
C GLU A 722 -20.88 33.30 45.93
N GLU A 723 -22.00 34.03 46.03
CA GLU A 723 -23.32 33.55 45.62
C GLU A 723 -23.35 33.20 44.12
N LEU A 724 -22.89 34.10 43.25
CA LEU A 724 -22.81 33.87 41.80
C LEU A 724 -21.91 32.67 41.46
N SER A 725 -20.73 32.59 42.09
CA SER A 725 -19.81 31.47 41.90
C SER A 725 -20.43 30.15 42.32
N LYS A 726 -21.21 30.13 43.40
CA LYS A 726 -21.90 28.93 43.88
C LYS A 726 -22.97 28.49 42.89
N SER A 727 -23.82 29.40 42.41
CA SER A 727 -24.82 29.12 41.37
C SER A 727 -24.19 28.51 40.12
N LEU A 728 -23.09 29.11 39.64
CA LEU A 728 -22.35 28.63 38.47
C LEU A 728 -21.72 27.24 38.69
N THR A 729 -21.09 27.01 39.84
CA THR A 729 -20.50 25.70 40.17
C THR A 729 -21.57 24.63 40.29
N THR A 730 -22.69 24.90 40.97
CA THR A 730 -23.80 23.94 41.09
C THR A 730 -24.35 23.55 39.73
N LEU A 731 -24.55 24.51 38.82
CA LEU A 731 -25.01 24.22 37.47
C LEU A 731 -23.96 23.41 36.68
N LYS A 732 -22.68 23.79 36.76
CA LYS A 732 -21.58 23.08 36.11
C LYS A 732 -21.51 21.61 36.55
N ASP A 733 -21.48 21.34 37.84
CA ASP A 733 -21.33 19.99 38.40
C ASP A 733 -22.55 19.10 38.12
N THR A 734 -23.73 19.70 37.92
CA THR A 734 -24.94 18.98 37.51
C THR A 734 -24.84 18.49 36.05
N VAL A 735 -24.22 19.29 35.19
CA VAL A 735 -24.15 19.04 33.74
C VAL A 735 -22.90 18.24 33.36
N TYR A 736 -21.76 18.54 33.98
CA TYR A 736 -20.43 18.05 33.67
C TYR A 736 -19.81 17.36 34.87
N ASN A 737 -19.18 16.20 34.68
CA ASN A 737 -18.47 15.51 35.75
C ASN A 737 -17.10 16.16 36.03
N THR A 738 -16.98 16.90 37.14
CA THR A 738 -15.72 17.53 37.55
C THR A 738 -14.79 16.62 38.34
N GLN A 739 -15.21 15.39 38.66
CA GLN A 739 -14.45 14.42 39.47
C GLN A 739 -13.58 13.47 38.64
N VAL A 740 -13.87 13.32 37.34
CA VAL A 740 -13.01 12.53 36.43
C VAL A 740 -11.66 13.23 36.33
N GLN A 741 -10.59 12.50 36.60
CA GLN A 741 -9.24 13.00 36.51
C GLN A 741 -8.82 13.12 35.05
N PRO A 742 -8.43 14.33 34.61
CA PRO A 742 -8.02 14.51 33.23
C PRO A 742 -6.77 13.69 32.90
N GLY A 743 -6.84 12.91 31.81
CA GLY A 743 -5.71 12.13 31.29
C GLY A 743 -5.47 10.76 31.93
N VAL A 744 -6.35 10.32 32.83
CA VAL A 744 -6.36 8.94 33.33
C VAL A 744 -7.40 8.15 32.53
N GLY A 745 -6.94 7.22 31.68
CA GLY A 745 -7.84 6.35 30.92
C GLY A 745 -8.73 5.53 31.84
N GLU A 746 -10.02 5.42 31.49
CA GLU A 746 -11.06 4.71 32.24
C GLU A 746 -11.37 5.22 33.66
N ASP A 747 -10.87 6.39 34.10
CA ASP A 747 -11.23 6.93 35.42
C ASP A 747 -12.74 7.25 35.55
N ASP A 748 -13.42 7.44 34.43
CA ASP A 748 -14.85 7.70 34.37
C ASP A 748 -15.71 6.51 34.83
N ILE A 749 -15.20 5.28 34.82
CA ILE A 749 -15.93 4.07 35.28
C ILE A 749 -16.23 4.10 36.78
N HIS A 750 -15.54 4.96 37.55
CA HIS A 750 -15.75 5.13 38.97
C HIS A 750 -16.98 5.99 39.32
N TYR A 751 -17.61 6.62 38.32
CA TYR A 751 -18.71 7.55 38.52
C TYR A 751 -19.93 7.19 37.67
N LEU A 752 -21.12 7.59 38.12
CA LEU A 752 -22.32 7.48 37.29
C LEU A 752 -22.24 8.44 36.11
N THR A 753 -22.79 8.05 34.96
CA THR A 753 -22.78 8.87 33.74
C THR A 753 -23.49 10.21 33.96
N HIS A 754 -22.76 11.31 33.79
CA HIS A 754 -23.30 12.67 33.88
C HIS A 754 -24.05 13.08 32.60
N PHE A 755 -24.78 14.21 32.66
CA PHE A 755 -25.61 14.66 31.55
C PHE A 755 -24.81 14.88 30.26
N ASN A 756 -23.62 15.49 30.34
CA ASN A 756 -22.75 15.71 29.18
C ASN A 756 -22.40 14.41 28.45
N GLN A 757 -22.04 13.36 29.19
CA GLN A 757 -21.71 12.04 28.63
C GLN A 757 -22.95 11.38 28.02
N LYS A 758 -24.13 11.48 28.66
CA LYS A 758 -25.40 10.96 28.09
C LYS A 758 -25.72 11.63 26.75
N LEU A 759 -25.58 12.95 26.67
CA LEU A 759 -25.83 13.70 25.44
C LEU A 759 -24.79 13.38 24.35
N GLN A 760 -23.52 13.22 24.71
CA GLN A 760 -22.46 12.78 23.79
C GLN A 760 -22.68 11.34 23.30
N GLY A 761 -23.12 10.43 24.17
CA GLY A 761 -23.51 9.07 23.80
C GLY A 761 -24.69 9.04 22.83
N MET A 762 -25.68 9.90 23.04
CA MET A 762 -26.78 10.08 22.08
C MET A 762 -26.29 10.65 20.74
N MET A 763 -25.31 11.56 20.76
CA MET A 763 -24.69 12.05 19.52
C MET A 763 -24.05 10.90 18.76
N TYR A 764 -23.29 10.06 19.47
CA TYR A 764 -22.60 8.88 18.93
C TYR A 764 -23.57 7.90 18.24
N ALA A 765 -24.73 7.65 18.84
CA ALA A 765 -25.77 6.79 18.25
C ALA A 765 -26.25 7.28 16.86
N PHE A 766 -26.21 8.59 16.60
CA PHE A 766 -26.59 9.19 15.32
C PHE A 766 -25.41 9.66 14.45
N MET A 767 -24.19 9.19 14.74
CA MET A 767 -23.00 9.57 13.95
C MET A 767 -22.89 8.83 12.61
N SER A 768 -23.62 7.73 12.44
CA SER A 768 -23.49 6.81 11.32
C SER A 768 -24.82 6.16 10.92
N PRO A 769 -25.14 6.06 9.61
CA PRO A 769 -26.37 5.45 9.12
C PRO A 769 -26.32 3.92 9.13
N PHE A 770 -25.15 3.30 9.34
CA PHE A 770 -24.97 1.84 9.31
C PHE A 770 -25.68 1.11 10.46
N ALA A 771 -26.09 1.82 11.52
CA ALA A 771 -26.96 1.29 12.56
C ALA A 771 -28.42 1.10 12.09
N GLY A 772 -28.78 1.63 10.93
CA GLY A 772 -30.13 1.53 10.36
C GLY A 772 -31.06 2.65 10.84
N VAL A 773 -32.36 2.36 10.81
CA VAL A 773 -33.41 3.31 11.19
C VAL A 773 -33.39 3.55 12.70
N PRO A 774 -33.34 4.81 13.17
CA PRO A 774 -33.48 5.14 14.59
C PRO A 774 -34.70 4.50 15.24
N THR A 775 -34.49 3.82 16.36
CA THR A 775 -35.54 3.16 17.14
C THR A 775 -36.41 4.17 17.88
N PRO A 776 -37.65 3.81 18.25
CA PRO A 776 -38.51 4.67 19.07
C PRO A 776 -37.87 5.08 20.40
N VAL A 777 -37.09 4.18 21.02
CA VAL A 777 -36.39 4.44 22.30
C VAL A 777 -35.29 5.48 22.13
N GLU A 778 -34.51 5.41 21.05
CA GLU A 778 -33.48 6.42 20.76
C GLU A 778 -34.12 7.79 20.51
N ILE A 779 -35.22 7.85 19.76
CA ILE A 779 -35.94 9.09 19.49
C ILE A 779 -36.50 9.69 20.77
N GLU A 780 -37.13 8.88 21.63
CA GLU A 780 -37.67 9.31 22.91
C GLU A 780 -36.56 9.83 23.83
N THR A 781 -35.47 9.06 23.97
CA THR A 781 -34.32 9.42 24.81
C THR A 781 -33.67 10.72 24.32
N LYS A 782 -33.50 10.88 23.00
CA LYS A 782 -33.03 12.12 22.38
C LYS A 782 -33.90 13.30 22.80
N ASN A 783 -35.22 13.19 22.64
CA ASN A 783 -36.15 14.28 22.98
C ASN A 783 -36.09 14.64 24.48
N GLN A 784 -36.03 13.65 25.37
CA GLN A 784 -35.88 13.87 26.82
C GLN A 784 -34.57 14.59 27.16
N LEU A 785 -33.46 14.21 26.52
CA LEU A 785 -32.17 14.86 26.72
C LEU A 785 -32.19 16.31 26.22
N LEU A 786 -32.81 16.59 25.06
CA LEU A 786 -32.96 17.95 24.53
C LEU A 786 -33.82 18.83 25.45
N GLU A 787 -34.92 18.31 25.97
CA GLU A 787 -35.76 19.02 26.94
C GLU A 787 -34.99 19.34 28.23
N THR A 788 -34.24 18.36 28.73
CA THR A 788 -33.39 18.52 29.93
C THR A 788 -32.31 19.58 29.69
N LEU A 789 -31.65 19.58 28.53
CA LEU A 789 -30.66 20.62 28.18
C LEU A 789 -31.30 22.01 28.14
N ASN A 790 -32.48 22.15 27.54
CA ASN A 790 -33.19 23.43 27.50
C ASN A 790 -33.49 23.97 28.91
N SER A 791 -33.79 23.10 29.87
CA SER A 791 -33.91 23.49 31.28
C SER A 791 -32.60 24.03 31.85
N TYR A 792 -31.46 23.37 31.59
CA TYR A 792 -30.15 23.85 32.05
C TYR A 792 -29.72 25.16 31.37
N LEU A 793 -29.94 25.31 30.06
CA LEU A 793 -29.71 26.55 29.33
C LEU A 793 -30.60 27.68 29.88
N GLY A 794 -31.86 27.38 30.20
CA GLY A 794 -32.78 28.33 30.84
C GLY A 794 -32.30 28.79 32.21
N GLN A 795 -31.77 27.88 33.04
CA GLN A 795 -31.15 28.20 34.33
C GLN A 795 -29.91 29.08 34.14
N PHE A 796 -29.03 28.75 33.19
CA PHE A 796 -27.86 29.56 32.88
C PHE A 796 -28.23 30.97 32.39
N ASN A 797 -29.17 31.07 31.44
CA ASN A 797 -29.64 32.36 30.92
C ASN A 797 -30.31 33.20 32.01
N LYS A 798 -30.94 32.58 33.01
CA LYS A 798 -31.42 33.28 34.21
C LYS A 798 -30.25 33.84 35.03
N ILE A 799 -29.19 33.07 35.28
CA ILE A 799 -27.97 33.55 35.96
C ILE A 799 -27.38 34.75 35.20
N LEU A 800 -27.29 34.68 33.86
CA LEU A 800 -26.81 35.78 33.03
C LEU A 800 -27.66 37.05 33.18
N ARG A 801 -29.00 36.93 33.12
CA ARG A 801 -29.91 38.08 33.19
C ARG A 801 -29.99 38.68 34.60
N SER A 802 -30.12 37.87 35.63
CA SER A 802 -30.42 38.35 36.99
C SER A 802 -29.19 38.42 37.88
N GLU A 803 -28.43 37.33 38.02
CA GLU A 803 -27.37 37.25 39.03
C GLU A 803 -26.14 38.05 38.62
N ILE A 804 -25.72 37.98 37.35
CA ILE A 804 -24.61 38.81 36.85
C ILE A 804 -24.97 40.29 36.87
N SER A 805 -26.19 40.66 36.46
CA SER A 805 -26.67 42.04 36.51
C SER A 805 -26.76 42.56 37.95
N SER A 806 -27.19 41.72 38.90
CA SER A 806 -27.24 42.08 40.32
C SER A 806 -25.83 42.30 40.87
N TYR A 807 -24.90 41.37 40.58
CA TYR A 807 -23.49 41.55 40.93
C TYR A 807 -22.90 42.83 40.33
N ASN A 808 -23.08 43.07 39.03
CA ASN A 808 -22.52 44.24 38.35
C ASN A 808 -23.09 45.56 38.89
N SER A 809 -24.33 45.56 39.38
CA SER A 809 -24.95 46.72 40.04
C SER A 809 -24.27 47.01 41.39
N VAL A 810 -24.05 45.96 42.21
CA VAL A 810 -23.34 46.07 43.49
C VAL A 810 -21.88 46.47 43.28
N ALA A 811 -21.20 45.83 42.33
CA ALA A 811 -19.82 46.14 41.96
C ALA A 811 -19.67 47.60 41.51
N SER A 812 -20.64 48.14 40.78
CA SER A 812 -20.63 49.55 40.38
C SER A 812 -20.79 50.51 41.57
N GLN A 813 -21.50 50.13 42.62
CA GLN A 813 -21.67 50.95 43.84
C GLN A 813 -20.39 50.95 44.70
N GLU A 814 -19.67 49.83 44.75
CA GLU A 814 -18.42 49.69 45.51
C GLU A 814 -17.17 50.01 44.67
N GLU A 815 -17.32 50.42 43.40
CA GLU A 815 -16.23 50.64 42.43
C GLU A 815 -15.36 49.39 42.17
N ALA A 816 -15.94 48.21 42.32
CA ALA A 816 -15.29 46.93 42.02
C ALA A 816 -15.31 46.61 40.51
N PRO A 817 -14.38 45.76 40.02
CA PRO A 817 -14.44 45.26 38.65
C PRO A 817 -15.76 44.53 38.35
N ARG A 818 -16.22 44.61 37.10
CA ARG A 818 -17.48 43.98 36.64
C ARG A 818 -17.20 42.69 35.86
N ILE A 819 -18.20 41.81 35.83
CA ILE A 819 -18.18 40.56 35.05
C ILE A 819 -18.84 40.78 33.69
N ILE A 820 -18.23 40.20 32.64
CA ILE A 820 -18.79 40.12 31.31
C ILE A 820 -19.41 38.74 31.14
N GLY A 821 -20.75 38.66 31.15
CA GLY A 821 -21.51 37.42 31.06
C GLY A 821 -21.70 36.87 29.63
N GLY A 822 -21.72 37.75 28.62
CA GLY A 822 -22.04 37.37 27.23
C GLY A 822 -23.55 37.36 26.93
N SER A 823 -23.91 36.91 25.73
CA SER A 823 -25.29 36.74 25.28
C SER A 823 -25.91 35.44 25.80
N GLU A 824 -27.24 35.36 25.77
CA GLU A 824 -27.97 34.12 26.06
C GLU A 824 -27.64 33.03 25.04
N ILE A 825 -27.69 31.78 25.50
CA ILE A 825 -27.39 30.60 24.70
C ILE A 825 -28.68 29.80 24.49
N ALA A 826 -28.91 29.36 23.27
CA ALA A 826 -29.98 28.46 22.90
C ALA A 826 -29.44 27.39 21.94
N ILE A 827 -30.16 26.27 21.81
CA ILE A 827 -29.86 25.28 20.77
C ILE A 827 -30.16 25.93 19.42
N SER A 828 -29.16 25.96 18.53
CA SER A 828 -29.35 26.45 17.17
C SER A 828 -30.28 25.55 16.39
N ASN A 829 -31.18 26.15 15.60
CA ASN A 829 -32.02 25.41 14.65
C ASN A 829 -31.19 24.76 13.54
#